data_AF-A0A1J5DH09-F1
#
_entry.id   AF-A0A1J5DH09-F1
#
_cell.length_a   1.000
_cell.length_b   1.000
_cell.length_c   1.000
_cell.angle_alpha   90.00
_cell.angle_beta   90.00
_cell.angle_gamma   90.00
#
_symmetry.space_group_name_H-M   'P 1'
#
loop_
_entity.id
_entity.type
_entity.pdbx_description
1 polymer ?
#
loop_
_entity_poly.entity_id
_entity_poly.type
_entity_poly.pdbx_seq_one_letter_code
_entity_poly.pdbx_strand_id
1 'polypeptide(L)'
;MLRHSMWLCLLISTLAVFSCSSDGKDGEVGPAGEVGQPGTPGDPGTPGDPGTPGDPGTPGVACTATDNLDGTFTIDCDGDVITVSDGADGGSCSIQDNVNGSRSVVCEDGTDVVIRDGVACWDLNANYTCDNATEDLNGDALCSSADCGAFPPLQPAGVVGWVTDTANLPAAGGTLYFVPAADVLALPATTVAVDSTNDEPLEDTIAANGASYQQALIDSNGFYELQTLSAGTYFVTFIPAVTDTEHLPGGSACRTAVDAAVLAGTRLDVTVSNNAPDDATFVGSGACVSCHGRSHISETMHRIGIWSPTETGALQNLGPRFDDLYMAIEDKFEVVGGTTVYFYDYDATRGMDKYKTSETNPGANVAFTVTVQRNAGTNSLEMVLHNVQNGADMDRTFTVDAIYGGGVMKQRYMTRLTNASGNYLAVLPVQFQHAGREAAPYGRTSKVWRDYHGDFWYDENNDLLKEPGANRSFEKNCISCHAVGSQISGSDATLWKAELVEDTFFGSGDFDYDGNGVADEVNVGCETCHGPGSAHWASAGQGKHIVSPKLLTPEREAMLCGQCHSRPKGALGTDSPVNADGWMMRAGTSRNDFLTDYATTQLDGAASDYYTDSDKHSKSHHQQYSDFIRSAMYKNDSNLLTCSSCHNPHERTDNPRQVIADVNDNVAACGSCHTQAVGLEAHLTAQSIPSAATKASIALCVDCHMTKAAKSGAGQPAKVLNGVQYWANDITSHLFKVPDRGLAVSAGMPVPYTNVCGACHTAAP
;
A
#
# COMPACT_ATOMS: atom_id res chain seq x y z
N MET A 1 -32.29 47.37 -11.41
CA MET A 1 -32.72 47.58 -10.02
C MET A 1 -34.23 47.41 -9.94
N LEU A 2 -34.69 46.48 -9.08
CA LEU A 2 -36.09 46.20 -8.66
C LEU A 2 -37.03 45.61 -9.75
N ARG A 3 -37.95 44.66 -9.54
CA ARG A 3 -38.39 43.81 -8.41
C ARG A 3 -39.47 42.82 -8.97
N HIS A 4 -39.63 41.65 -8.32
CA HIS A 4 -40.90 40.95 -7.98
C HIS A 4 -41.63 39.96 -8.94
N SER A 5 -41.68 38.69 -8.47
CA SER A 5 -42.89 37.89 -8.09
C SER A 5 -43.67 36.97 -9.07
N MET A 6 -44.10 35.83 -8.48
CA MET A 6 -45.20 34.86 -8.78
C MET A 6 -44.94 33.78 -9.86
N TRP A 7 -44.81 32.47 -9.58
CA TRP A 7 -45.66 31.43 -8.93
C TRP A 7 -47.03 31.15 -9.58
N LEU A 8 -47.20 29.86 -9.98
CA LEU A 8 -48.42 29.03 -10.09
C LEU A 8 -49.13 28.85 -11.47
N CYS A 9 -49.03 27.63 -12.04
CA CYS A 9 -49.95 26.93 -12.98
C CYS A 9 -49.31 25.57 -13.36
N LEU A 10 -49.97 24.42 -13.57
CA LEU A 10 -51.36 23.98 -13.47
C LEU A 10 -51.35 22.43 -13.61
N LEU A 11 -52.10 21.73 -12.76
CA LEU A 11 -52.57 20.35 -12.94
C LEU A 11 -53.89 20.39 -13.75
N ILE A 12 -54.18 19.35 -14.55
CA ILE A 12 -55.51 18.78 -14.95
C ILE A 12 -55.61 18.42 -16.45
N SER A 13 -55.75 17.11 -16.71
CA SER A 13 -56.57 16.42 -17.75
C SER A 13 -56.31 14.92 -17.52
N THR A 14 -57.25 13.99 -17.36
CA THR A 14 -58.57 13.77 -17.98
C THR A 14 -59.32 12.65 -17.21
N LEU A 15 -60.66 12.61 -17.29
CA LEU A 15 -61.56 11.65 -16.62
C LEU A 15 -62.59 11.06 -17.62
N ALA A 16 -63.02 9.80 -17.36
CA ALA A 16 -64.22 9.05 -17.82
C ALA A 16 -64.17 8.37 -19.22
N VAL A 17 -64.66 7.15 -19.49
CA VAL A 17 -65.87 6.38 -19.05
C VAL A 17 -65.66 4.84 -19.20
N PHE A 18 -66.40 4.08 -18.38
CA PHE A 18 -66.51 2.63 -18.18
C PHE A 18 -67.17 1.76 -19.28
N SER A 19 -66.87 0.44 -19.20
CA SER A 19 -67.72 -0.77 -19.37
C SER A 19 -67.73 -1.59 -20.68
N CYS A 20 -67.20 -2.83 -20.62
CA CYS A 20 -67.98 -4.09 -20.62
C CYS A 20 -67.10 -5.37 -20.58
N SER A 21 -67.38 -6.26 -19.59
CA SER A 21 -67.35 -7.76 -19.56
C SER A 21 -66.32 -8.57 -20.38
N SER A 22 -65.70 -9.66 -19.92
CA SER A 22 -65.76 -10.51 -18.71
C SER A 22 -64.77 -11.66 -18.94
N ASP A 23 -64.00 -12.10 -17.94
CA ASP A 23 -63.67 -13.52 -17.67
C ASP A 23 -62.84 -13.67 -16.38
N GLY A 24 -63.23 -14.66 -15.55
CA GLY A 24 -62.43 -15.34 -14.53
C GLY A 24 -61.93 -14.57 -13.31
N LYS A 25 -62.59 -14.73 -12.15
CA LYS A 25 -61.94 -14.54 -10.85
C LYS A 25 -61.14 -15.79 -10.51
N ASP A 26 -59.82 -15.69 -10.46
CA ASP A 26 -59.00 -16.70 -9.78
C ASP A 26 -59.27 -16.61 -8.27
N GLY A 27 -59.46 -17.79 -7.67
CA GLY A 27 -59.89 -17.95 -6.29
C GLY A 27 -58.90 -17.44 -5.26
N GLU A 28 -59.40 -17.11 -4.08
CA GLU A 28 -58.57 -16.74 -2.93
C GLU A 28 -57.53 -17.83 -2.64
N VAL A 29 -56.27 -17.43 -2.58
CA VAL A 29 -55.16 -18.26 -2.14
C VAL A 29 -55.45 -18.68 -0.70
N GLY A 30 -55.53 -19.99 -0.46
CA GLY A 30 -55.74 -20.55 0.88
C GLY A 30 -54.59 -20.13 1.83
N PRO A 31 -54.84 -20.07 3.15
CA PRO A 31 -53.82 -19.69 4.11
C PRO A 31 -52.61 -20.63 3.99
N ALA A 32 -51.42 -20.04 4.07
CA ALA A 32 -50.17 -20.78 4.11
C ALA A 32 -50.22 -21.84 5.21
N GLY A 33 -49.87 -23.09 4.88
CA GLY A 33 -49.75 -24.16 5.87
C GLY A 33 -48.72 -23.80 6.92
N GLU A 34 -48.95 -24.23 8.16
CA GLU A 34 -48.00 -24.02 9.26
C GLU A 34 -46.62 -24.54 8.86
N VAL A 35 -45.61 -23.70 9.07
CA VAL A 35 -44.19 -24.06 8.89
C VAL A 35 -43.90 -25.22 9.84
N GLY A 36 -43.54 -26.37 9.28
CA GLY A 36 -43.13 -27.53 10.06
C GLY A 36 -41.98 -27.13 10.99
N GLN A 37 -42.08 -27.50 12.27
CA GLN A 37 -41.01 -27.21 13.23
C GLN A 37 -39.68 -27.77 12.69
N PRO A 38 -38.58 -27.00 12.77
CA PRO A 38 -37.26 -27.50 12.41
C PRO A 38 -37.00 -28.80 13.16
N GLY A 39 -36.54 -29.82 12.44
CA GLY A 39 -36.08 -31.04 13.08
C GLY A 39 -34.98 -30.68 14.08
N THR A 40 -35.04 -31.25 15.29
CA THR A 40 -33.94 -31.12 16.25
C THR A 40 -32.64 -31.54 15.56
N PRO A 41 -31.59 -30.71 15.59
CA PRO A 41 -30.28 -31.11 15.07
C PRO A 41 -29.89 -32.45 15.67
N GLY A 42 -29.46 -33.39 14.82
CA GLY A 42 -28.90 -34.64 15.33
C GLY A 42 -27.70 -34.32 16.20
N ASP A 43 -27.54 -35.04 17.31
CA ASP A 43 -26.36 -34.91 18.15
C ASP A 43 -25.10 -35.01 17.26
N PRO A 44 -24.15 -34.07 17.37
CA PRO A 44 -22.92 -34.12 16.59
C PRO A 44 -22.29 -35.50 16.80
N GLY A 45 -21.97 -36.18 15.70
CA GLY A 45 -21.14 -37.38 15.79
C GLY A 45 -19.88 -36.99 16.56
N THR A 46 -19.47 -37.79 17.54
CA THR A 46 -18.19 -37.59 18.23
C THR A 46 -17.12 -37.44 17.15
N PRO A 47 -16.39 -36.31 17.11
CA PRO A 47 -15.29 -36.13 16.17
C PRO A 47 -14.41 -37.38 16.24
N GLY A 48 -14.14 -37.99 15.09
CA GLY A 48 -13.13 -39.03 15.03
C GLY A 48 -11.84 -38.45 15.61
N ASP A 49 -11.14 -39.22 16.44
CA ASP A 49 -9.83 -38.80 16.93
C ASP A 49 -9.01 -38.31 15.73
N PRO A 50 -8.42 -37.09 15.78
CA PRO A 50 -7.60 -36.58 14.71
C PRO A 50 -6.62 -37.66 14.28
N GLY A 51 -6.58 -37.98 12.99
CA GLY A 51 -5.48 -38.77 12.46
C GLY A 51 -4.19 -38.13 12.95
N THR A 52 -3.30 -38.92 13.54
CA THR A 52 -1.99 -38.41 13.94
C THR A 52 -1.42 -37.62 12.77
N PRO A 53 -0.99 -36.37 12.98
CA PRO A 53 -0.38 -35.57 11.93
C PRO A 53 0.61 -36.45 11.17
N GLY A 54 0.54 -36.43 9.84
CA GLY A 54 1.67 -36.94 9.07
C GLY A 54 2.92 -36.23 9.57
N ASP A 55 4.00 -36.98 9.79
CA ASP A 55 5.26 -36.38 10.18
C ASP A 55 5.55 -35.20 9.22
N PRO A 56 6.06 -34.06 9.74
CA PRO A 56 6.46 -32.96 8.89
C PRO A 56 7.24 -33.51 7.69
N GLY A 57 6.91 -33.06 6.48
CA GLY A 57 7.83 -33.24 5.36
C GLY A 57 9.20 -32.79 5.84
N THR A 58 10.21 -33.64 5.70
CA THR A 58 11.57 -33.34 6.13
C THR A 58 11.93 -31.94 5.62
N PRO A 59 12.48 -31.04 6.45
CA PRO A 59 13.03 -29.79 5.94
C PRO A 59 13.88 -30.11 4.71
N GLY A 60 13.72 -29.35 3.62
CA GLY A 60 14.63 -29.46 2.48
C GLY A 60 16.06 -29.42 3.01
N VAL A 61 16.89 -30.37 2.59
CA VAL A 61 18.22 -30.57 3.18
C VAL A 61 19.01 -29.28 3.00
N ALA A 62 19.41 -28.66 4.11
CA ALA A 62 20.28 -27.50 4.06
C ALA A 62 21.60 -27.93 3.41
N CYS A 63 22.04 -27.18 2.40
CA CYS A 63 23.32 -27.45 1.76
C CYS A 63 24.45 -27.36 2.79
N THR A 64 25.32 -28.37 2.83
CA THR A 64 26.50 -28.35 3.71
C THR A 64 27.73 -28.02 2.90
N ALA A 65 28.46 -26.96 3.29
CA ALA A 65 29.79 -26.66 2.78
C ALA A 65 30.85 -27.26 3.70
N THR A 66 31.63 -28.21 3.20
CA THR A 66 32.69 -28.91 3.93
C THR A 66 34.05 -28.55 3.32
N ASP A 67 34.94 -27.98 4.13
CA ASP A 67 36.35 -27.79 3.74
C ASP A 67 37.05 -29.15 3.67
N ASN A 68 37.57 -29.50 2.50
CA ASN A 68 38.26 -30.78 2.28
C ASN A 68 39.71 -30.75 2.74
N LEU A 69 40.24 -29.60 3.18
CA LEU A 69 41.60 -29.38 3.67
C LEU A 69 42.69 -29.69 2.63
N ASP A 70 42.32 -29.74 1.35
CA ASP A 70 43.21 -29.91 0.19
C ASP A 70 43.18 -28.70 -0.76
N GLY A 71 42.55 -27.60 -0.33
CA GLY A 71 42.33 -26.40 -1.14
C GLY A 71 41.03 -26.45 -1.94
N THR A 72 40.06 -27.28 -1.52
CA THR A 72 38.70 -27.33 -2.08
C THR A 72 37.63 -27.38 -0.99
N PHE A 73 36.44 -26.89 -1.29
CA PHE A 73 35.22 -27.02 -0.49
C PHE A 73 34.19 -27.85 -1.25
N THR A 74 33.56 -28.80 -0.57
CA THR A 74 32.42 -29.54 -1.12
C THR A 74 31.12 -28.97 -0.57
N ILE A 75 30.28 -28.46 -1.46
CA ILE A 75 28.90 -28.06 -1.17
C ILE A 75 27.99 -29.20 -1.62
N ASP A 76 27.31 -29.82 -0.67
CA ASP A 76 26.37 -30.91 -0.90
C ASP A 76 24.95 -30.44 -0.57
N CYS A 77 24.10 -30.39 -1.59
CA CYS A 77 22.68 -30.08 -1.48
C CYS A 77 21.86 -31.33 -1.84
N ASP A 78 21.56 -32.18 -0.86
CA ASP A 78 20.74 -33.39 -1.04
C ASP A 78 21.25 -34.36 -2.13
N GLY A 79 22.56 -34.55 -2.22
CA GLY A 79 23.20 -35.46 -3.16
C GLY A 79 23.68 -34.80 -4.47
N ASP A 80 23.31 -33.53 -4.70
CA ASP A 80 23.98 -32.69 -5.70
C ASP A 80 25.26 -32.12 -5.08
N VAL A 81 26.36 -32.81 -5.36
CA VAL A 81 27.68 -32.53 -4.80
C VAL A 81 28.50 -31.71 -5.79
N ILE A 82 28.85 -30.49 -5.40
CA ILE A 82 29.76 -29.61 -6.13
C ILE A 82 31.02 -29.40 -5.28
N THR A 83 32.18 -29.68 -5.86
CA THR A 83 33.47 -29.36 -5.25
C THR A 83 34.04 -28.11 -5.92
N VAL A 84 34.24 -27.04 -5.14
CA VAL A 84 34.84 -25.78 -5.58
C VAL A 84 36.26 -25.68 -5.03
N SER A 85 37.22 -25.29 -5.85
CA SER A 85 38.60 -25.06 -5.40
C SER A 85 38.77 -23.65 -4.85
N ASP A 86 39.66 -23.48 -3.88
CA ASP A 86 40.14 -22.16 -3.47
C ASP A 86 40.86 -21.51 -4.64
N GLY A 87 40.27 -20.44 -5.18
CA GLY A 87 40.90 -19.58 -6.17
C GLY A 87 42.06 -18.79 -5.56
N ALA A 88 43.02 -18.37 -6.38
CA ALA A 88 44.07 -17.47 -5.92
C ALA A 88 43.53 -16.03 -5.77
N ASP A 89 43.90 -15.33 -4.69
CA ASP A 89 43.53 -13.92 -4.48
C ASP A 89 43.91 -13.05 -5.71
N GLY A 90 42.90 -12.48 -6.39
CA GLY A 90 43.08 -11.34 -7.29
C GLY A 90 42.91 -11.56 -8.79
N GLY A 91 42.38 -12.69 -9.26
CA GLY A 91 41.97 -12.85 -10.67
C GLY A 91 40.62 -12.18 -10.95
N SER A 92 40.45 -11.54 -12.12
CA SER A 92 39.13 -11.08 -12.53
C SER A 92 38.32 -12.26 -13.09
N CYS A 93 37.03 -12.31 -12.76
CA CYS A 93 36.11 -13.30 -13.30
C CYS A 93 35.07 -12.62 -14.19
N SER A 94 34.69 -13.29 -15.27
CA SER A 94 33.67 -12.83 -16.21
C SER A 94 32.51 -13.80 -16.21
N ILE A 95 31.28 -13.28 -16.35
CA ILE A 95 30.09 -14.12 -16.48
C ILE A 95 29.79 -14.29 -17.97
N GLN A 96 29.77 -15.53 -18.41
CA GLN A 96 29.40 -15.94 -19.76
C GLN A 96 28.07 -16.71 -19.70
N ASP A 97 27.05 -16.24 -20.42
CA ASP A 97 25.82 -17.01 -20.60
C ASP A 97 26.08 -18.19 -21.54
N ASN A 98 25.73 -19.40 -21.11
CA ASN A 98 25.94 -20.65 -21.83
C ASN A 98 24.75 -21.05 -22.70
N VAL A 99 23.68 -20.24 -22.75
CA VAL A 99 22.55 -20.43 -23.67
C VAL A 99 21.85 -21.80 -23.56
N ASN A 100 21.99 -22.48 -22.42
CA ASN A 100 21.31 -23.74 -22.08
C ASN A 100 20.54 -23.61 -20.75
N GLY A 101 20.14 -22.38 -20.39
CA GLY A 101 19.61 -22.07 -19.07
C GLY A 101 20.68 -22.11 -17.99
N SER A 102 21.93 -21.74 -18.33
CA SER A 102 23.01 -21.59 -17.36
C SER A 102 24.01 -20.49 -17.75
N ARG A 103 24.71 -19.95 -16.76
CA ARG A 103 25.82 -19.01 -16.88
C ARG A 103 27.08 -19.60 -16.29
N SER A 104 28.19 -19.50 -17.00
CA SER A 104 29.52 -19.80 -16.49
C SER A 104 30.13 -18.56 -15.84
N VAL A 105 30.58 -18.66 -14.60
CA VAL A 105 31.55 -17.74 -14.02
C VAL A 105 32.93 -18.27 -14.41
N VAL A 106 33.61 -17.58 -15.31
CA VAL A 106 34.93 -17.95 -15.84
C VAL A 106 35.97 -16.99 -15.27
N CYS A 107 36.86 -17.51 -14.44
CA CYS A 107 37.95 -16.76 -13.83
C CYS A 107 39.24 -16.87 -14.65
N GLU A 108 40.06 -15.81 -14.65
CA GLU A 108 41.34 -15.77 -15.36
C GLU A 108 42.36 -16.83 -14.88
N ASP A 109 42.15 -17.39 -13.68
CA ASP A 109 42.95 -18.49 -13.13
C ASP A 109 42.55 -19.87 -13.66
N GLY A 110 41.54 -19.94 -14.53
CA GLY A 110 41.03 -21.16 -15.14
C GLY A 110 39.96 -21.87 -14.33
N THR A 111 39.48 -21.28 -13.23
CA THR A 111 38.33 -21.78 -12.48
C THR A 111 37.03 -21.41 -13.18
N ASP A 112 36.21 -22.42 -13.49
CA ASP A 112 34.95 -22.30 -14.20
C ASP A 112 33.79 -22.94 -13.40
N VAL A 113 32.78 -22.14 -13.05
CA VAL A 113 31.57 -22.58 -12.34
C VAL A 113 30.34 -22.32 -13.19
N VAL A 114 29.57 -23.36 -13.50
CA VAL A 114 28.33 -23.27 -14.29
C VAL A 114 27.11 -23.21 -13.36
N ILE A 115 26.35 -22.12 -13.43
CA ILE A 115 25.16 -21.83 -12.62
C ILE A 115 23.93 -21.88 -13.51
N ARG A 116 22.93 -22.72 -13.23
CA ARG A 116 21.69 -22.77 -14.04
C ARG A 116 20.71 -21.65 -13.66
N ASP A 117 20.20 -20.89 -14.64
CA ASP A 117 19.32 -19.73 -14.45
C ASP A 117 18.03 -19.72 -15.30
N GLY A 118 17.73 -20.78 -16.08
CA GLY A 118 16.52 -20.79 -16.93
C GLY A 118 16.20 -22.11 -17.64
N VAL A 119 15.14 -22.05 -18.47
CA VAL A 119 14.69 -23.13 -19.37
C VAL A 119 15.61 -23.17 -20.60
N ALA A 120 16.00 -24.35 -21.07
CA ALA A 120 16.88 -24.46 -22.22
C ALA A 120 16.17 -24.02 -23.51
N CYS A 121 16.85 -23.37 -24.44
CA CYS A 121 16.23 -22.79 -25.63
C CYS A 121 15.58 -23.80 -26.61
N TRP A 122 15.87 -25.09 -26.43
CA TRP A 122 15.22 -26.19 -27.16
C TRP A 122 13.93 -26.64 -26.50
N ASP A 123 13.74 -26.36 -25.20
CA ASP A 123 12.59 -26.74 -24.39
C ASP A 123 11.48 -25.69 -24.55
N LEU A 124 10.84 -25.74 -25.73
CA LEU A 124 9.87 -24.75 -26.20
C LEU A 124 8.59 -24.71 -25.34
N ASN A 125 8.31 -25.79 -24.60
CA ASN A 125 7.14 -25.88 -23.75
C ASN A 125 7.45 -25.85 -22.24
N ALA A 126 8.73 -25.64 -21.88
CA ALA A 126 9.25 -25.49 -20.52
C ALA A 126 8.90 -26.66 -19.59
N ASN A 127 8.79 -27.87 -20.13
CA ASN A 127 8.47 -29.06 -19.34
C ASN A 127 9.73 -29.82 -18.88
N TYR A 128 10.93 -29.35 -19.24
CA TYR A 128 12.24 -29.95 -18.94
C TYR A 128 12.46 -31.36 -19.49
N THR A 129 11.65 -31.74 -20.48
CA THR A 129 11.66 -33.04 -21.14
C THR A 129 11.81 -32.81 -22.62
N CYS A 130 12.77 -33.49 -23.25
CA CYS A 130 12.96 -33.38 -24.68
C CYS A 130 11.79 -34.02 -25.44
N ASP A 131 10.93 -33.18 -26.03
CA ASP A 131 9.84 -33.59 -26.91
C ASP A 131 10.32 -33.58 -28.36
N ASN A 132 10.98 -34.67 -28.80
CA ASN A 132 11.59 -34.78 -30.13
C ASN A 132 10.67 -34.43 -31.31
N ALA A 133 9.35 -34.51 -31.14
CA ALA A 133 8.40 -34.16 -32.19
C ALA A 133 8.33 -32.64 -32.47
N THR A 134 8.70 -31.82 -31.48
CA THR A 134 8.53 -30.36 -31.50
C THR A 134 9.81 -29.60 -31.17
N GLU A 135 10.78 -30.24 -30.51
CA GLU A 135 11.93 -29.59 -29.88
C GLU A 135 13.29 -30.05 -30.42
N ASP A 136 13.32 -31.17 -31.15
CA ASP A 136 14.49 -31.65 -31.91
C ASP A 136 14.44 -31.06 -33.32
N LEU A 137 14.78 -29.77 -33.43
CA LEU A 137 14.72 -29.05 -34.71
C LEU A 137 15.78 -29.54 -35.70
N ASN A 138 16.86 -30.14 -35.22
CA ASN A 138 17.96 -30.60 -36.06
C ASN A 138 17.80 -32.08 -36.50
N GLY A 139 16.96 -32.86 -35.81
CA GLY A 139 16.59 -34.23 -36.13
C GLY A 139 17.59 -35.30 -35.66
N ASP A 140 18.44 -35.00 -34.67
CA ASP A 140 19.43 -35.93 -34.13
C ASP A 140 18.95 -36.72 -32.89
N ALA A 141 17.68 -36.54 -32.53
CA ALA A 141 17.00 -37.12 -31.39
C ALA A 141 17.52 -36.66 -30.02
N LEU A 142 18.26 -35.54 -29.96
CA LEU A 142 18.78 -34.94 -28.74
C LEU A 142 18.42 -33.46 -28.68
N CYS A 143 17.44 -33.08 -27.87
CA CYS A 143 17.17 -31.66 -27.65
C CYS A 143 18.35 -31.01 -26.91
N SER A 144 19.05 -30.13 -27.63
CA SER A 144 20.29 -29.51 -27.22
C SER A 144 20.35 -28.07 -27.72
N SER A 145 21.42 -27.34 -27.39
CA SER A 145 21.60 -25.97 -27.91
C SER A 145 21.70 -25.92 -29.45
N ALA A 146 21.90 -27.06 -30.12
CA ALA A 146 21.86 -27.16 -31.58
C ALA A 146 20.43 -27.06 -32.16
N ASP A 147 19.41 -27.28 -31.33
CA ASP A 147 18.00 -27.25 -31.72
C ASP A 147 17.33 -25.91 -31.51
N CYS A 148 18.05 -24.93 -30.94
CA CYS A 148 17.50 -23.63 -30.58
C CYS A 148 17.23 -22.69 -31.78
N GLY A 149 17.18 -23.24 -33.00
CA GLY A 149 17.19 -22.46 -34.24
C GLY A 149 18.46 -21.61 -34.37
N ALA A 150 18.68 -21.02 -35.54
CA ALA A 150 19.62 -19.90 -35.61
C ALA A 150 18.98 -18.74 -34.86
N PHE A 151 19.53 -18.39 -33.69
CA PHE A 151 19.18 -17.15 -33.00
C PHE A 151 19.19 -15.99 -34.01
N PRO A 152 18.18 -15.10 -33.99
CA PRO A 152 18.16 -13.93 -34.86
C PRO A 152 19.50 -13.19 -34.72
N PRO A 153 20.14 -12.82 -35.83
CA PRO A 153 21.43 -12.16 -35.79
C PRO A 153 21.32 -10.88 -34.97
N LEU A 154 22.29 -10.68 -34.08
CA LEU A 154 22.42 -9.42 -33.35
C LEU A 154 22.47 -8.27 -34.35
N GLN A 155 21.82 -7.15 -34.02
CA GLN A 155 21.83 -5.95 -34.83
C GLN A 155 23.02 -5.09 -34.40
N PRO A 156 24.11 -4.98 -35.19
CA PRO A 156 25.35 -4.35 -34.71
C PRO A 156 25.19 -2.88 -34.27
N ALA A 157 24.19 -2.20 -34.82
CA ALA A 157 23.85 -0.81 -34.51
C ALA A 157 22.52 -0.67 -33.77
N GLY A 158 21.89 -1.79 -33.40
CA GLY A 158 20.53 -1.86 -32.87
C GLY A 158 20.40 -2.89 -31.76
N VAL A 159 19.19 -3.36 -31.50
CA VAL A 159 18.92 -4.27 -30.38
C VAL A 159 17.82 -5.25 -30.75
N VAL A 160 17.92 -6.46 -30.23
CA VAL A 160 16.93 -7.54 -30.40
C VAL A 160 16.60 -8.15 -29.05
N GLY A 161 15.51 -8.90 -28.96
CA GLY A 161 15.22 -9.69 -27.78
C GLY A 161 13.82 -10.27 -27.79
N TRP A 162 13.46 -10.88 -26.67
CA TRP A 162 12.11 -11.37 -26.42
C TRP A 162 11.42 -10.59 -25.33
N VAL A 163 10.11 -10.42 -25.48
CA VAL A 163 9.22 -9.94 -24.43
C VAL A 163 8.39 -11.13 -23.96
N THR A 164 8.56 -11.49 -22.69
CA THR A 164 7.85 -12.61 -22.06
C THR A 164 7.14 -12.16 -20.79
N ASP A 165 6.09 -12.88 -20.42
CA ASP A 165 5.39 -12.67 -19.17
C ASP A 165 6.07 -13.43 -18.01
N THR A 166 5.49 -13.34 -16.82
CA THR A 166 5.96 -14.04 -15.61
C THR A 166 5.79 -15.55 -15.62
N ALA A 167 5.09 -16.09 -16.63
CA ALA A 167 4.98 -17.53 -16.91
C ALA A 167 5.96 -17.99 -18.01
N ASN A 168 6.88 -17.11 -18.43
CA ASN A 168 7.78 -17.30 -19.57
C ASN A 168 7.06 -17.51 -20.92
N LEU A 169 5.80 -17.09 -21.03
CA LEU A 169 5.06 -17.10 -22.28
C LEU A 169 5.34 -15.81 -23.07
N PRO A 170 5.31 -15.86 -24.41
CA PRO A 170 5.43 -14.67 -25.23
C PRO A 170 4.35 -13.62 -24.94
N ALA A 171 4.76 -12.39 -24.60
CA ALA A 171 3.87 -11.24 -24.59
C ALA A 171 3.73 -10.72 -26.03
N ALA A 172 2.88 -11.40 -26.80
CA ALA A 172 2.75 -11.19 -28.23
C ALA A 172 1.97 -9.90 -28.56
N GLY A 173 2.45 -9.19 -29.58
CA GLY A 173 1.86 -7.90 -29.97
C GLY A 173 2.26 -6.75 -29.04
N GLY A 174 1.73 -5.57 -29.32
CA GLY A 174 2.17 -4.34 -28.65
C GLY A 174 3.49 -3.81 -29.21
N THR A 175 4.10 -2.92 -28.43
CA THR A 175 5.25 -2.13 -28.87
C THR A 175 6.25 -1.95 -27.72
N LEU A 176 7.53 -2.16 -28.03
CA LEU A 176 8.63 -1.80 -27.14
C LEU A 176 9.16 -0.42 -27.51
N TYR A 177 9.03 0.55 -26.60
CA TYR A 177 9.48 1.93 -26.77
C TYR A 177 10.84 2.16 -26.11
N PHE A 178 11.72 2.85 -26.84
CA PHE A 178 12.97 3.40 -26.31
C PHE A 178 12.73 4.87 -25.99
N VAL A 179 12.27 5.14 -24.77
CA VAL A 179 11.90 6.49 -24.30
C VAL A 179 13.17 7.26 -23.93
N PRO A 180 13.48 8.40 -24.59
CA PRO A 180 14.66 9.19 -24.24
C PRO A 180 14.57 9.70 -22.80
N ALA A 181 15.61 9.42 -22.01
CA ALA A 181 15.63 9.83 -20.59
C ALA A 181 15.59 11.35 -20.40
N ALA A 182 16.12 12.11 -21.38
CA ALA A 182 16.05 13.56 -21.41
C ALA A 182 14.61 14.10 -21.50
N ASP A 183 13.70 13.38 -22.17
CA ASP A 183 12.31 13.81 -22.31
C ASP A 183 11.55 13.63 -20.99
N VAL A 184 11.84 12.53 -20.27
CA VAL A 184 11.31 12.30 -18.92
C VAL A 184 11.79 13.37 -17.94
N LEU A 185 13.08 13.72 -17.99
CA LEU A 185 13.65 14.82 -17.18
C LEU A 185 13.07 16.19 -17.54
N ALA A 186 12.70 16.40 -18.80
CA ALA A 186 12.14 17.66 -19.28
C ALA A 186 10.67 17.86 -18.89
N LEU A 187 9.99 16.84 -18.37
CA LEU A 187 8.62 16.95 -17.91
C LEU A 187 8.49 18.04 -16.83
N PRO A 188 7.45 18.89 -16.90
CA PRO A 188 7.23 19.91 -15.88
C PRO A 188 6.89 19.27 -14.52
N ALA A 189 6.88 20.11 -13.47
CA ALA A 189 6.41 19.70 -12.15
C ALA A 189 5.01 19.05 -12.22
N THR A 190 4.84 17.93 -11.54
CA THR A 190 3.64 17.08 -11.59
C THR A 190 2.37 17.85 -11.31
N THR A 191 1.40 17.73 -12.21
CA THR A 191 0.07 18.30 -12.04
C THR A 191 -0.88 17.20 -11.55
N VAL A 192 -1.52 17.41 -10.41
CA VAL A 192 -2.58 16.49 -9.94
C VAL A 192 -3.88 16.90 -10.61
N ALA A 193 -4.18 16.30 -11.76
CA ALA A 193 -5.41 16.52 -12.53
C ALA A 193 -5.77 15.27 -13.34
N VAL A 194 -7.06 15.10 -13.63
CA VAL A 194 -7.53 14.16 -14.66
C VAL A 194 -7.01 14.62 -16.02
N ASP A 195 -6.63 13.66 -16.86
CA ASP A 195 -6.01 13.85 -18.18
C ASP A 195 -4.75 14.75 -18.12
N SER A 196 -4.04 14.71 -16.99
CA SER A 196 -2.73 15.31 -16.89
C SER A 196 -1.77 14.58 -17.84
N THR A 197 -0.77 15.32 -18.33
CA THR A 197 0.19 14.84 -19.34
C THR A 197 1.62 14.91 -18.81
N ASN A 198 1.79 14.96 -17.48
CA ASN A 198 3.10 15.11 -16.87
C ASN A 198 3.23 14.46 -15.48
N ASP A 199 2.39 13.49 -15.17
CA ASP A 199 2.29 12.80 -13.88
C ASP A 199 2.43 11.29 -14.00
N GLU A 200 2.50 10.75 -15.22
CA GLU A 200 2.86 9.36 -15.54
C GLU A 200 4.11 9.39 -16.43
N PRO A 201 5.33 9.35 -15.85
CA PRO A 201 6.55 9.77 -16.53
C PRO A 201 6.86 9.04 -17.85
N LEU A 202 6.56 7.75 -17.96
CA LEU A 202 6.78 6.97 -19.17
C LEU A 202 5.54 6.98 -20.05
N GLU A 203 4.36 6.70 -19.49
CA GLU A 203 3.12 6.57 -20.26
C GLU A 203 2.68 7.89 -20.89
N ASP A 204 2.75 9.03 -20.18
CA ASP A 204 2.43 10.35 -20.75
C ASP A 204 3.40 10.73 -21.87
N THR A 205 4.68 10.45 -21.64
CA THR A 205 5.76 10.77 -22.58
C THR A 205 5.62 9.94 -23.86
N ILE A 206 5.26 8.66 -23.73
CA ILE A 206 4.92 7.79 -24.86
C ILE A 206 3.63 8.25 -25.55
N ALA A 207 2.59 8.61 -24.81
CA ALA A 207 1.33 9.10 -25.39
C ALA A 207 1.55 10.38 -26.22
N ALA A 208 2.38 11.29 -25.73
CA ALA A 208 2.68 12.55 -26.41
C ALA A 208 3.61 12.37 -27.63
N ASN A 209 4.64 11.54 -27.50
CA ASN A 209 5.79 11.54 -28.42
C ASN A 209 6.10 10.17 -29.06
N GLY A 210 5.37 9.11 -28.71
CA GLY A 210 5.70 7.72 -29.08
C GLY A 210 5.85 7.49 -30.58
N ALA A 211 5.08 8.21 -31.42
CA ALA A 211 5.23 8.15 -32.88
C ALA A 211 6.59 8.66 -33.40
N SER A 212 7.28 9.48 -32.61
CA SER A 212 8.61 10.01 -32.92
C SER A 212 9.76 9.21 -32.29
N TYR A 213 9.45 8.38 -31.30
CA TYR A 213 10.44 7.56 -30.61
C TYR A 213 10.85 6.35 -31.44
N GLN A 214 12.05 5.86 -31.15
CA GLN A 214 12.46 4.57 -31.66
C GLN A 214 11.69 3.48 -30.91
N GLN A 215 11.14 2.56 -31.68
CA GLN A 215 10.23 1.54 -31.17
C GLN A 215 10.35 0.29 -32.04
N ALA A 216 10.05 -0.87 -31.46
CA ALA A 216 9.98 -2.14 -32.17
C ALA A 216 8.62 -2.79 -31.90
N LEU A 217 8.00 -3.32 -32.96
CA LEU A 217 6.81 -4.15 -32.82
C LEU A 217 7.22 -5.54 -32.36
N ILE A 218 6.39 -6.13 -31.52
CA ILE A 218 6.62 -7.47 -30.97
C ILE A 218 5.78 -8.45 -31.78
N ASP A 219 6.42 -9.52 -32.27
CA ASP A 219 5.76 -10.54 -33.07
C ASP A 219 4.97 -11.56 -32.22
N SER A 220 4.39 -12.57 -32.88
CA SER A 220 3.60 -13.60 -32.21
C SER A 220 4.39 -14.51 -31.27
N ASN A 221 5.72 -14.52 -31.40
CA ASN A 221 6.63 -15.29 -30.55
C ASN A 221 7.26 -14.41 -29.46
N GLY A 222 6.80 -13.16 -29.31
CA GLY A 222 7.36 -12.20 -28.35
C GLY A 222 8.67 -11.59 -28.83
N PHE A 223 9.13 -11.89 -30.04
CA PHE A 223 10.40 -11.39 -30.55
C PHE A 223 10.25 -9.96 -31.08
N TYR A 224 11.27 -9.14 -30.85
CA TYR A 224 11.38 -7.80 -31.43
C TYR A 224 12.77 -7.54 -32.01
N GLU A 225 12.81 -6.69 -33.03
CA GLU A 225 14.05 -6.24 -33.66
C GLU A 225 14.00 -4.73 -33.92
N LEU A 226 15.02 -4.02 -33.45
CA LEU A 226 15.31 -2.65 -33.83
C LEU A 226 16.67 -2.61 -34.53
N GLN A 227 16.69 -2.33 -35.84
CA GLN A 227 17.91 -2.41 -36.64
C GLN A 227 18.98 -1.36 -36.25
N THR A 228 18.53 -0.18 -35.87
CA THR A 228 19.41 0.91 -35.43
C THR A 228 18.84 1.58 -34.19
N LEU A 229 19.68 1.87 -33.21
CA LEU A 229 19.37 2.69 -32.04
C LEU A 229 20.27 3.93 -32.07
N SER A 230 19.67 5.11 -32.00
CA SER A 230 20.39 6.39 -32.02
C SER A 230 21.14 6.56 -30.70
N ALA A 231 22.18 7.38 -30.71
CA ALA A 231 22.91 7.73 -29.50
C ALA A 231 21.97 8.45 -28.50
N GLY A 232 22.03 8.06 -27.24
CA GLY A 232 21.20 8.59 -26.17
C GLY A 232 21.11 7.60 -25.01
N THR A 233 20.37 7.98 -23.98
CA THR A 233 20.05 7.11 -22.84
C THR A 233 18.54 6.89 -22.80
N TYR A 234 18.11 5.65 -22.61
CA TYR A 234 16.73 5.23 -22.84
C TYR A 234 16.15 4.42 -21.69
N PHE A 235 14.90 4.70 -21.32
CA PHE A 235 14.05 3.76 -20.59
C PHE A 235 13.36 2.85 -21.61
N VAL A 236 13.47 1.53 -21.44
CA VAL A 236 12.89 0.57 -22.38
C VAL A 236 11.57 0.05 -21.81
N THR A 237 10.47 0.43 -22.45
CA THR A 237 9.11 0.25 -21.90
C THR A 237 8.21 -0.46 -22.89
N PHE A 238 7.61 -1.56 -22.45
CA PHE A 238 6.58 -2.28 -23.16
C PHE A 238 5.22 -1.60 -22.96
N ILE A 239 4.51 -1.38 -24.06
CA ILE A 239 3.10 -1.01 -24.07
C ILE A 239 2.32 -2.11 -24.80
N PRO A 240 1.36 -2.78 -24.12
CA PRO A 240 0.55 -3.82 -24.73
C PRO A 240 -0.30 -3.26 -25.88
N ALA A 241 -0.68 -4.13 -26.82
CA ALA A 241 -1.66 -3.76 -27.82
C ALA A 241 -3.00 -3.42 -27.14
N VAL A 242 -3.80 -2.53 -27.72
CA VAL A 242 -5.13 -2.18 -27.15
C VAL A 242 -6.10 -3.36 -27.02
N THR A 243 -5.83 -4.48 -27.69
CA THR A 243 -6.59 -5.73 -27.60
C THR A 243 -6.00 -6.74 -26.62
N ASP A 244 -4.82 -6.48 -26.08
CA ASP A 244 -4.17 -7.32 -25.08
C ASP A 244 -4.67 -6.90 -23.70
N THR A 245 -5.41 -7.81 -23.07
CA THR A 245 -5.96 -7.66 -21.71
C THR A 245 -5.17 -8.47 -20.68
N GLU A 246 -4.20 -9.27 -21.12
CA GLU A 246 -3.43 -10.21 -20.29
C GLU A 246 -2.17 -9.56 -19.72
N HIS A 247 -1.65 -8.52 -20.35
CA HIS A 247 -0.42 -7.83 -19.92
C HIS A 247 -0.66 -6.35 -19.57
N LEU A 248 0.22 -5.80 -18.73
CA LEU A 248 0.19 -4.40 -18.33
C LEU A 248 1.43 -3.63 -18.83
N PRO A 249 1.32 -2.30 -19.05
CA PRO A 249 2.47 -1.45 -19.37
C PRO A 249 3.63 -1.61 -18.38
N GLY A 250 4.86 -1.64 -18.88
CA GLY A 250 6.06 -1.67 -18.04
C GLY A 250 7.21 -2.49 -18.63
N GLY A 251 7.72 -3.43 -17.83
CA GLY A 251 8.80 -4.34 -18.19
C GLY A 251 10.01 -4.24 -17.26
N SER A 252 10.81 -5.30 -17.19
CA SER A 252 12.01 -5.39 -16.35
C SER A 252 13.08 -4.31 -16.63
N ALA A 253 13.02 -3.65 -17.79
CA ALA A 253 13.98 -2.64 -18.26
C ALA A 253 13.45 -1.18 -18.21
N CYS A 254 12.24 -0.93 -17.68
CA CYS A 254 11.62 0.40 -17.76
C CYS A 254 12.06 1.40 -16.68
N ARG A 255 12.78 0.95 -15.63
CA ARG A 255 13.06 1.76 -14.42
C ARG A 255 14.40 2.49 -14.44
N THR A 256 15.39 1.91 -15.11
CA THR A 256 16.74 2.43 -15.17
C THR A 256 17.06 2.78 -16.61
N ALA A 257 17.49 4.01 -16.85
CA ALA A 257 17.87 4.46 -18.16
C ALA A 257 19.21 3.80 -18.55
N VAL A 258 19.28 3.24 -19.76
CA VAL A 258 20.47 2.56 -20.28
C VAL A 258 20.99 3.31 -21.50
N ASP A 259 22.31 3.49 -21.56
CA ASP A 259 22.95 4.13 -22.71
C ASP A 259 22.86 3.26 -23.96
N ALA A 260 22.57 3.87 -25.10
CA ALA A 260 22.46 3.18 -26.39
C ALA A 260 23.75 2.44 -26.77
N ALA A 261 24.92 2.91 -26.36
CA ALA A 261 26.18 2.21 -26.60
C ALA A 261 26.28 0.88 -25.82
N VAL A 262 25.53 0.74 -24.73
CA VAL A 262 25.42 -0.52 -23.97
C VAL A 262 24.40 -1.46 -24.63
N LEU A 263 23.33 -0.92 -25.23
CA LEU A 263 22.27 -1.69 -25.88
C LEU A 263 22.62 -2.13 -27.31
N ALA A 264 23.36 -1.31 -28.06
CA ALA A 264 23.67 -1.58 -29.45
C ALA A 264 24.50 -2.87 -29.62
N GLY A 265 24.09 -3.73 -30.55
CA GLY A 265 24.74 -5.02 -30.78
C GLY A 265 24.43 -6.08 -29.72
N THR A 266 23.51 -5.82 -28.80
CA THR A 266 23.16 -6.74 -27.71
C THR A 266 21.76 -7.33 -27.87
N ARG A 267 21.48 -8.29 -27.00
CA ARG A 267 20.15 -8.85 -26.78
C ARG A 267 19.62 -8.33 -25.45
N LEU A 268 18.42 -7.74 -25.46
CA LEU A 268 17.73 -7.28 -24.28
C LEU A 268 16.38 -8.00 -24.17
N ASP A 269 16.32 -9.00 -23.30
CA ASP A 269 15.06 -9.70 -23.01
C ASP A 269 14.31 -8.94 -21.90
N VAL A 270 13.00 -8.77 -22.08
CA VAL A 270 12.14 -7.97 -21.22
C VAL A 270 11.04 -8.84 -20.66
N THR A 271 10.96 -8.94 -19.33
CA THR A 271 9.84 -9.60 -18.65
C THR A 271 8.78 -8.58 -18.29
N VAL A 272 7.51 -8.86 -18.56
CA VAL A 272 6.37 -7.95 -18.31
C VAL A 272 5.39 -8.54 -17.30
N SER A 273 4.60 -7.67 -16.68
CA SER A 273 3.56 -8.09 -15.73
C SER A 273 2.38 -8.69 -16.47
N ASN A 274 1.85 -9.79 -15.93
CA ASN A 274 0.48 -10.24 -16.18
C ASN A 274 -0.54 -9.24 -15.59
N ASN A 275 -1.79 -9.36 -16.02
CA ASN A 275 -2.97 -8.71 -15.47
C ASN A 275 -3.95 -9.76 -14.93
N ALA A 276 -4.77 -9.40 -13.95
CA ALA A 276 -5.88 -10.24 -13.54
C ALA A 276 -7.05 -10.08 -14.54
N PRO A 277 -7.68 -11.18 -15.00
CA PRO A 277 -8.90 -11.10 -15.80
C PRO A 277 -10.02 -10.32 -15.11
N ASP A 278 -10.91 -9.69 -15.87
CA ASP A 278 -12.01 -8.89 -15.34
C ASP A 278 -12.95 -9.70 -14.43
N ASP A 279 -13.16 -10.98 -14.75
CA ASP A 279 -14.00 -11.91 -13.99
C ASP A 279 -13.27 -12.58 -12.81
N ALA A 280 -11.98 -12.28 -12.59
CA ALA A 280 -11.25 -12.76 -11.42
C ALA A 280 -11.82 -12.13 -10.13
N THR A 281 -12.06 -13.00 -9.15
CA THR A 281 -12.46 -12.67 -7.78
C THR A 281 -11.28 -12.75 -6.81
N PHE A 282 -11.42 -12.02 -5.70
CA PHE A 282 -10.51 -12.09 -4.57
C PHE A 282 -10.67 -13.43 -3.83
N VAL A 283 -9.58 -14.02 -3.38
CA VAL A 283 -9.56 -15.34 -2.72
C VAL A 283 -9.03 -15.32 -1.28
N GLY A 284 -8.45 -14.19 -0.86
CA GLY A 284 -7.85 -14.02 0.46
C GLY A 284 -6.38 -14.42 0.49
N SER A 285 -5.62 -13.72 1.33
CA SER A 285 -4.17 -13.96 1.51
C SER A 285 -3.87 -15.36 2.02
N GLY A 286 -4.81 -16.02 2.73
CA GLY A 286 -4.71 -17.41 3.13
C GLY A 286 -4.47 -18.38 1.97
N ALA A 287 -5.13 -18.14 0.82
CA ALA A 287 -4.88 -18.89 -0.40
C ALA A 287 -3.46 -18.63 -0.93
N CYS A 288 -3.01 -17.37 -0.94
CA CYS A 288 -1.69 -16.98 -1.44
C CYS A 288 -0.56 -17.63 -0.62
N VAL A 289 -0.61 -17.54 0.71
CA VAL A 289 0.45 -18.06 1.59
C VAL A 289 0.55 -19.59 1.59
N SER A 290 -0.48 -20.29 1.07
CA SER A 290 -0.44 -21.74 0.90
C SER A 290 0.63 -22.19 -0.10
N CYS A 291 1.00 -21.32 -1.05
CA CYS A 291 2.09 -21.54 -2.01
C CYS A 291 3.28 -20.61 -1.78
N HIS A 292 3.06 -19.37 -1.31
CA HIS A 292 4.10 -18.33 -1.23
C HIS A 292 4.70 -18.14 0.18
N GLY A 293 4.30 -18.93 1.19
CA GLY A 293 4.84 -18.85 2.55
C GLY A 293 4.14 -17.80 3.43
N ARG A 294 4.17 -18.01 4.76
CA ARG A 294 3.43 -17.19 5.75
C ARG A 294 4.25 -16.07 6.40
N SER A 295 5.58 -16.17 6.39
CA SER A 295 6.47 -15.25 7.11
C SER A 295 6.51 -13.84 6.54
N HIS A 296 5.96 -13.64 5.35
CA HIS A 296 5.98 -12.35 4.67
C HIS A 296 5.18 -11.31 5.48
N ILE A 297 3.86 -11.18 5.28
CA ILE A 297 3.18 -9.94 5.70
C ILE A 297 2.72 -9.91 7.17
N SER A 298 2.80 -11.01 7.89
CA SER A 298 2.05 -11.23 9.14
C SER A 298 2.38 -10.27 10.30
N GLU A 299 3.53 -9.61 10.25
CA GLU A 299 4.02 -8.67 11.28
C GLU A 299 3.96 -7.20 10.83
N THR A 300 3.55 -6.96 9.59
CA THR A 300 3.52 -5.63 8.97
C THR A 300 2.29 -4.86 9.44
N MET A 301 2.39 -3.53 9.54
CA MET A 301 1.22 -2.72 9.89
C MET A 301 0.14 -2.73 8.80
N HIS A 302 0.46 -3.19 7.59
CA HIS A 302 -0.52 -3.49 6.56
C HIS A 302 -1.38 -4.70 6.90
N ARG A 303 -0.91 -5.66 7.70
CA ARG A 303 -1.69 -6.83 8.12
C ARG A 303 -2.30 -6.72 9.52
N ILE A 304 -1.62 -6.02 10.43
CA ILE A 304 -2.03 -5.91 11.84
C ILE A 304 -2.48 -4.49 12.23
N GLY A 305 -2.82 -3.66 11.24
CA GLY A 305 -3.26 -2.29 11.44
C GLY A 305 -4.60 -2.16 12.15
N ILE A 306 -5.48 -3.13 11.96
CA ILE A 306 -6.80 -3.26 12.56
C ILE A 306 -6.89 -4.68 13.11
N TRP A 307 -7.28 -4.80 14.37
CA TRP A 307 -7.33 -6.07 15.06
C TRP A 307 -8.47 -6.06 16.09
N SER A 308 -9.01 -7.23 16.38
CA SER A 308 -10.02 -7.42 17.42
C SER A 308 -9.36 -7.76 18.76
N PRO A 309 -9.84 -7.23 19.89
CA PRO A 309 -9.35 -7.63 21.20
C PRO A 309 -9.85 -9.02 21.63
N THR A 310 -10.77 -9.64 20.88
CA THR A 310 -11.37 -10.95 21.20
C THR A 310 -11.03 -12.04 20.18
N GLU A 311 -10.65 -11.66 18.95
CA GLU A 311 -10.43 -12.55 17.83
C GLU A 311 -9.16 -12.16 17.07
N THR A 312 -8.45 -13.14 16.51
CA THR A 312 -7.24 -12.89 15.73
C THR A 312 -7.01 -14.04 14.76
N GLY A 313 -6.85 -13.71 13.47
CA GLY A 313 -6.53 -14.64 12.40
C GLY A 313 -5.09 -15.17 12.43
N ALA A 314 -4.88 -16.31 11.77
CA ALA A 314 -3.58 -16.96 11.72
C ALA A 314 -2.49 -16.17 10.97
N LEU A 315 -2.85 -15.11 10.26
CA LEU A 315 -1.94 -14.18 9.60
C LEU A 315 -1.69 -12.88 10.37
N GLN A 316 -2.34 -12.65 11.52
CA GLN A 316 -2.07 -11.49 12.36
C GLN A 316 -1.09 -11.84 13.49
N ASN A 317 0.21 -11.68 13.24
CA ASN A 317 1.22 -11.86 14.28
C ASN A 317 1.41 -10.54 15.06
N LEU A 318 0.67 -10.39 16.16
CA LEU A 318 0.72 -9.18 17.00
C LEU A 318 1.95 -9.14 17.92
N GLY A 319 2.59 -10.29 18.20
CA GLY A 319 3.65 -10.44 19.20
C GLY A 319 4.84 -9.48 19.04
N PRO A 320 5.44 -9.35 17.84
CA PRO A 320 6.58 -8.45 17.59
C PRO A 320 6.30 -6.96 17.81
N ARG A 321 5.03 -6.57 17.92
CA ARG A 321 4.59 -5.18 18.18
C ARG A 321 3.71 -5.08 19.42
N PHE A 322 3.76 -6.07 20.32
CA PHE A 322 2.87 -6.14 21.48
C PHE A 322 2.90 -4.84 22.30
N ASP A 323 4.09 -4.36 22.67
CA ASP A 323 4.24 -3.13 23.46
C ASP A 323 3.58 -1.91 22.79
N ASP A 324 3.69 -1.77 21.47
CA ASP A 324 3.04 -0.68 20.73
C ASP A 324 1.52 -0.89 20.65
N LEU A 325 1.06 -2.11 20.38
CA LEU A 325 -0.36 -2.41 20.18
C LEU A 325 -1.15 -2.41 21.50
N TYR A 326 -0.55 -2.81 22.61
CA TYR A 326 -1.24 -2.99 23.88
C TYR A 326 -1.02 -1.84 24.87
N MET A 327 -0.19 -0.84 24.56
CA MET A 327 0.14 0.25 25.48
C MET A 327 -1.09 0.93 26.10
N ALA A 328 -2.08 1.32 25.30
CA ALA A 328 -3.28 1.95 25.86
C ALA A 328 -4.09 1.00 26.76
N ILE A 329 -4.12 -0.29 26.42
CA ILE A 329 -4.85 -1.29 27.21
C ILE A 329 -4.21 -1.38 28.59
N GLU A 330 -2.90 -1.59 28.65
CA GLU A 330 -2.14 -1.72 29.89
C GLU A 330 -2.16 -0.42 30.72
N ASP A 331 -1.88 0.72 30.07
CA ASP A 331 -1.74 2.00 30.77
C ASP A 331 -3.06 2.68 31.14
N LYS A 332 -4.17 2.30 30.49
CA LYS A 332 -5.44 3.05 30.57
C LYS A 332 -6.66 2.20 30.85
N PHE A 333 -6.88 1.12 30.08
CA PHE A 333 -8.07 0.27 30.26
C PHE A 333 -7.96 -0.60 31.52
N GLU A 334 -6.76 -1.07 31.84
CA GLU A 334 -6.53 -2.01 32.96
C GLU A 334 -6.28 -1.31 34.30
N VAL A 335 -6.27 0.02 34.32
CA VAL A 335 -6.26 0.82 35.55
C VAL A 335 -7.50 0.48 36.38
N VAL A 336 -7.34 0.33 37.70
CA VAL A 336 -8.45 0.02 38.61
C VAL A 336 -9.52 1.13 38.53
N GLY A 337 -10.72 0.76 38.08
CA GLY A 337 -11.83 1.71 37.85
C GLY A 337 -11.82 2.41 36.49
N GLY A 338 -10.89 2.03 35.60
CA GLY A 338 -10.70 2.62 34.28
C GLY A 338 -10.04 4.00 34.34
N THR A 339 -9.80 4.56 33.15
CA THR A 339 -9.30 5.94 32.99
C THR A 339 -10.42 6.83 32.44
N THR A 340 -10.77 7.88 33.18
CA THR A 340 -11.77 8.87 32.74
C THR A 340 -11.14 9.99 31.92
N VAL A 341 -11.66 10.21 30.71
CA VAL A 341 -11.30 11.30 29.81
C VAL A 341 -12.43 12.33 29.78
N TYR A 342 -12.13 13.56 30.14
CA TYR A 342 -13.07 14.69 30.17
C TYR A 342 -13.11 15.40 28.82
N PHE A 343 -14.30 15.57 28.26
CA PHE A 343 -14.53 16.35 27.04
C PHE A 343 -15.08 17.73 27.42
N TYR A 344 -14.35 18.79 27.09
CA TYR A 344 -14.66 20.13 27.58
C TYR A 344 -14.28 21.24 26.59
N ASP A 345 -14.75 22.46 26.86
CA ASP A 345 -14.51 23.65 26.03
C ASP A 345 -14.79 23.38 24.53
N TYR A 346 -16.04 23.04 24.22
CA TYR A 346 -16.50 22.80 22.84
C TYR A 346 -16.28 24.02 21.94
N ASP A 347 -15.86 23.78 20.71
CA ASP A 347 -15.68 24.80 19.68
C ASP A 347 -16.07 24.22 18.32
N ALA A 348 -17.22 24.66 17.83
CA ALA A 348 -17.82 24.23 16.58
C ALA A 348 -17.00 24.62 15.33
N THR A 349 -16.04 25.54 15.46
CA THR A 349 -15.22 26.01 14.32
C THR A 349 -14.04 25.08 14.03
N ARG A 350 -13.76 24.12 14.93
CA ARG A 350 -12.71 23.11 14.75
C ARG A 350 -13.18 21.95 13.87
N GLY A 351 -12.21 21.21 13.33
CA GLY A 351 -12.44 20.03 12.51
C GLY A 351 -12.89 18.82 13.34
N MET A 352 -12.19 17.69 13.21
CA MET A 352 -12.50 16.45 13.93
C MET A 352 -12.33 16.50 15.45
N ASP A 353 -11.73 17.56 16.01
CA ASP A 353 -11.36 17.66 17.42
C ASP A 353 -11.97 18.90 18.08
N LYS A 354 -13.31 18.93 18.07
CA LYS A 354 -14.16 20.01 18.58
C LYS A 354 -14.18 20.14 20.09
N TYR A 355 -13.66 19.19 20.84
CA TYR A 355 -13.49 19.24 22.29
C TYR A 355 -12.01 19.26 22.66
N LYS A 356 -11.70 19.90 23.79
CA LYS A 356 -10.47 19.60 24.53
C LYS A 356 -10.68 18.34 25.36
N THR A 357 -9.57 17.66 25.62
CA THR A 357 -9.51 16.39 26.38
C THR A 357 -8.55 16.53 27.55
N SER A 358 -8.85 15.85 28.66
CA SER A 358 -8.02 15.82 29.88
C SER A 358 -8.29 14.53 30.66
N GLU A 359 -7.28 13.97 31.33
CA GLU A 359 -7.49 12.88 32.31
C GLU A 359 -7.83 13.40 33.72
N THR A 360 -7.66 14.71 33.94
CA THR A 360 -8.02 15.38 35.20
C THR A 360 -9.24 16.26 34.99
N ASN A 361 -10.13 16.31 35.99
CA ASN A 361 -11.34 17.12 35.90
C ASN A 361 -10.98 18.60 35.69
N PRO A 362 -11.32 19.21 34.54
CA PRO A 362 -10.98 20.61 34.25
C PRO A 362 -11.88 21.61 34.98
N GLY A 363 -12.91 21.15 35.70
CA GLY A 363 -13.86 21.97 36.44
C GLY A 363 -15.05 22.38 35.57
N ALA A 364 -14.99 23.56 34.97
CA ALA A 364 -16.09 24.11 34.18
C ALA A 364 -16.12 23.59 32.74
N ASN A 365 -17.28 23.74 32.08
CA ASN A 365 -17.49 23.47 30.64
C ASN A 365 -17.25 22.02 30.20
N VAL A 366 -17.38 21.05 31.10
CA VAL A 366 -17.32 19.61 30.74
C VAL A 366 -18.67 19.18 30.17
N ALA A 367 -18.72 18.80 28.91
CA ALA A 367 -19.95 18.32 28.28
C ALA A 367 -20.28 16.88 28.73
N PHE A 368 -19.32 15.98 28.55
CA PHE A 368 -19.44 14.58 28.90
C PHE A 368 -18.06 13.99 29.23
N THR A 369 -18.04 12.77 29.76
CA THR A 369 -16.81 12.01 29.97
C THR A 369 -16.85 10.68 29.24
N VAL A 370 -15.68 10.15 28.90
CA VAL A 370 -15.48 8.80 28.40
C VAL A 370 -14.57 8.06 29.36
N THR A 371 -15.07 7.03 30.04
CA THR A 371 -14.25 6.14 30.86
C THR A 371 -13.87 4.92 30.05
N VAL A 372 -12.56 4.75 29.79
CA VAL A 372 -12.02 3.53 29.15
C VAL A 372 -11.68 2.50 30.22
N GLN A 373 -12.17 1.27 30.08
CA GLN A 373 -12.01 0.25 31.12
C GLN A 373 -11.99 -1.16 30.55
N ARG A 374 -11.33 -2.09 31.24
CA ARG A 374 -11.53 -3.53 31.09
C ARG A 374 -12.60 -4.00 32.08
N ASN A 375 -13.68 -4.57 31.59
CA ASN A 375 -14.74 -5.12 32.42
C ASN A 375 -14.29 -6.42 33.09
N ALA A 376 -14.32 -6.46 34.42
CA ALA A 376 -13.83 -7.63 35.17
C ALA A 376 -14.70 -8.88 35.01
N GLY A 377 -15.98 -8.75 34.66
CA GLY A 377 -16.91 -9.87 34.51
C GLY A 377 -16.85 -10.53 33.13
N THR A 378 -16.76 -9.72 32.07
CA THR A 378 -16.76 -10.17 30.67
C THR A 378 -15.37 -10.19 30.04
N ASN A 379 -14.38 -9.59 30.70
CA ASN A 379 -13.03 -9.32 30.17
C ASN A 379 -13.00 -8.40 28.94
N SER A 380 -14.14 -7.82 28.54
CA SER A 380 -14.23 -6.92 27.38
C SER A 380 -13.60 -5.56 27.66
N LEU A 381 -13.03 -4.96 26.63
CA LEU A 381 -12.66 -3.55 26.64
C LEU A 381 -13.92 -2.72 26.38
N GLU A 382 -14.15 -1.69 27.19
CA GLU A 382 -15.37 -0.88 27.16
C GLU A 382 -15.06 0.61 27.24
N MET A 383 -15.95 1.41 26.65
CA MET A 383 -16.02 2.86 26.84
C MET A 383 -17.38 3.24 27.40
N VAL A 384 -17.37 3.87 28.58
CA VAL A 384 -18.58 4.37 29.24
C VAL A 384 -18.68 5.88 29.02
N LEU A 385 -19.71 6.30 28.27
CA LEU A 385 -20.02 7.72 28.05
C LEU A 385 -21.00 8.18 29.13
N HIS A 386 -20.63 9.24 29.84
CA HIS A 386 -21.44 9.84 30.91
C HIS A 386 -21.70 11.32 30.63
N ASN A 387 -22.97 11.72 30.64
CA ASN A 387 -23.39 13.10 30.41
C ASN A 387 -23.22 13.93 31.69
N VAL A 388 -22.36 14.95 31.65
CA VAL A 388 -22.08 15.81 32.81
C VAL A 388 -23.07 16.98 32.92
N GLN A 389 -23.69 17.39 31.81
CA GLN A 389 -24.64 18.50 31.76
C GLN A 389 -26.05 18.09 32.18
N ASN A 390 -26.44 16.85 31.91
CA ASN A 390 -27.79 16.36 32.12
C ASN A 390 -27.79 15.00 32.83
N GLY A 391 -27.92 15.00 34.16
CA GLY A 391 -27.95 13.79 34.97
C GLY A 391 -29.19 12.89 34.79
N ALA A 392 -30.16 13.29 33.94
CA ALA A 392 -31.27 12.43 33.54
C ALA A 392 -30.95 11.60 32.28
N ASP A 393 -29.94 11.99 31.50
CA ASP A 393 -29.46 11.22 30.37
C ASP A 393 -28.51 10.14 30.87
N MET A 394 -28.93 8.89 30.72
CA MET A 394 -28.23 7.74 31.29
C MET A 394 -26.91 7.46 30.56
N ASP A 395 -25.96 6.91 31.32
CA ASP A 395 -24.70 6.42 30.79
C ASP A 395 -24.91 5.38 29.70
N ARG A 396 -24.01 5.38 28.72
CA ARG A 396 -23.99 4.41 27.61
C ARG A 396 -22.66 3.71 27.59
N THR A 397 -22.69 2.39 27.58
CA THR A 397 -21.49 1.54 27.56
C THR A 397 -21.37 0.89 26.20
N PHE A 398 -20.21 1.07 25.57
CA PHE A 398 -19.88 0.50 24.27
C PHE A 398 -18.70 -0.45 24.42
N THR A 399 -18.83 -1.66 23.89
CA THR A 399 -17.71 -2.59 23.76
C THR A 399 -16.78 -2.13 22.64
N VAL A 400 -15.47 -2.28 22.83
CA VAL A 400 -14.49 -2.10 21.77
C VAL A 400 -14.40 -3.40 20.99
N ASP A 401 -15.00 -3.44 19.80
CA ASP A 401 -15.03 -4.60 18.92
C ASP A 401 -13.79 -4.68 18.01
N ALA A 402 -13.18 -3.53 17.70
CA ALA A 402 -11.95 -3.47 16.92
C ALA A 402 -11.10 -2.25 17.27
N ILE A 403 -9.78 -2.37 17.12
CA ILE A 403 -8.79 -1.34 17.38
C ILE A 403 -8.06 -1.03 16.08
N TYR A 404 -8.00 0.25 15.71
CA TYR A 404 -7.28 0.73 14.54
C TYR A 404 -6.03 1.50 14.97
N GLY A 405 -4.86 0.99 14.60
CA GLY A 405 -3.55 1.56 14.90
C GLY A 405 -2.82 0.84 16.03
N GLY A 406 -1.97 1.56 16.76
CA GLY A 406 -1.06 1.00 17.78
C GLY A 406 0.37 1.07 17.31
N GLY A 407 0.77 0.22 16.36
CA GLY A 407 2.14 0.24 15.82
C GLY A 407 2.54 1.52 15.04
N VAL A 408 1.62 2.46 14.82
CA VAL A 408 1.88 3.74 14.14
C VAL A 408 1.30 4.94 14.90
N MET A 409 2.01 5.39 15.94
CA MET A 409 1.84 6.69 16.62
C MET A 409 0.54 6.88 17.43
N LYS A 410 -0.57 6.26 17.05
CA LYS A 410 -1.90 6.48 17.62
C LYS A 410 -2.80 5.25 17.51
N GLN A 411 -3.88 5.24 18.30
CA GLN A 411 -4.95 4.25 18.27
C GLN A 411 -6.32 4.91 18.24
N ARG A 412 -7.25 4.27 17.56
CA ARG A 412 -8.68 4.53 17.57
C ARG A 412 -9.42 3.23 17.84
N TYR A 413 -10.65 3.34 18.31
CA TYR A 413 -11.43 2.23 18.81
C TYR A 413 -12.78 2.23 18.11
N MET A 414 -13.31 1.05 17.82
CA MET A 414 -14.54 0.88 17.06
C MET A 414 -15.52 0.05 17.88
N THR A 415 -16.79 0.38 17.77
CA THR A 415 -17.90 -0.37 18.37
C THR A 415 -18.94 -0.69 17.31
N ARG A 416 -19.57 -1.86 17.42
CA ARG A 416 -20.65 -2.29 16.56
C ARG A 416 -21.96 -1.72 17.07
N LEU A 417 -22.61 -0.92 16.22
CA LEU A 417 -23.93 -0.35 16.47
C LEU A 417 -24.97 -1.04 15.58
N THR A 418 -26.24 -1.01 16.01
CA THR A 418 -27.36 -1.60 15.27
C THR A 418 -28.47 -0.58 15.10
N ASN A 419 -29.00 -0.46 13.89
CA ASN A 419 -30.22 0.29 13.61
C ASN A 419 -31.25 -0.58 12.89
N ALA A 420 -32.38 0.01 12.47
CA ALA A 420 -33.45 -0.71 11.78
C ALA A 420 -33.03 -1.41 10.46
N SER A 421 -31.91 -0.99 9.88
CA SER A 421 -31.36 -1.53 8.62
C SER A 421 -30.24 -2.56 8.82
N GLY A 422 -29.71 -2.72 10.05
CA GLY A 422 -28.64 -3.69 10.35
C GLY A 422 -27.49 -3.12 11.20
N ASN A 423 -26.37 -3.85 11.21
CA ASN A 423 -25.16 -3.53 11.98
C ASN A 423 -24.16 -2.69 11.17
N TYR A 424 -23.39 -1.84 11.86
CA TYR A 424 -22.24 -1.11 11.29
C TYR A 424 -21.22 -0.80 12.38
N LEU A 425 -19.97 -0.56 11.99
CA LEU A 425 -18.91 -0.13 12.90
C LEU A 425 -18.82 1.40 12.97
N ALA A 426 -18.84 1.93 14.19
CA ALA A 426 -18.66 3.33 14.50
C ALA A 426 -17.35 3.55 15.24
N VAL A 427 -16.59 4.58 14.85
CA VAL A 427 -15.37 4.98 15.58
C VAL A 427 -15.77 5.75 16.85
N LEU A 428 -15.30 5.27 17.99
CA LEU A 428 -15.51 5.86 19.32
C LEU A 428 -14.78 7.22 19.45
N PRO A 429 -15.25 8.12 20.34
CA PRO A 429 -14.93 9.55 20.29
C PRO A 429 -13.50 9.94 20.72
N VAL A 430 -12.62 8.97 20.99
CA VAL A 430 -11.27 9.20 21.52
C VAL A 430 -10.20 8.59 20.61
N GLN A 431 -9.11 9.33 20.48
CA GLN A 431 -7.86 8.86 19.89
C GLN A 431 -6.77 8.85 20.97
N PHE A 432 -6.12 7.70 21.17
CA PHE A 432 -4.95 7.58 22.03
C PHE A 432 -3.67 7.88 21.24
N GLN A 433 -2.71 8.57 21.85
CA GLN A 433 -1.46 8.96 21.20
C GLN A 433 -0.25 8.51 22.02
N HIS A 434 0.62 7.72 21.40
CA HIS A 434 1.74 7.06 22.09
C HIS A 434 2.73 8.06 22.68
N ALA A 435 3.03 9.09 21.87
CA ALA A 435 3.90 10.19 22.21
C ALA A 435 3.21 11.29 23.05
N GLY A 436 1.93 11.14 23.36
CA GLY A 436 1.14 12.17 24.02
C GLY A 436 1.59 12.43 25.45
N ARG A 437 1.45 13.68 25.90
CA ARG A 437 1.80 14.10 27.28
C ARG A 437 0.79 15.11 27.80
N GLU A 438 0.46 15.00 29.08
CA GLU A 438 -0.48 15.92 29.75
C GLU A 438 0.15 17.25 30.20
N ALA A 439 1.48 17.36 30.18
CA ALA A 439 2.21 18.55 30.65
C ALA A 439 1.88 19.83 29.85
N ALA A 440 2.10 20.99 30.48
CA ALA A 440 1.72 22.30 29.97
C ALA A 440 2.24 22.72 28.58
N PRO A 441 3.45 22.33 28.09
CA PRO A 441 3.82 22.72 26.74
C PRO A 441 2.93 22.02 25.70
N TYR A 442 2.35 20.86 26.00
CA TYR A 442 1.54 20.07 25.08
C TYR A 442 0.12 20.63 24.95
N GLY A 443 -0.16 21.17 23.76
CA GLY A 443 -1.49 21.60 23.36
C GLY A 443 -2.41 20.42 23.03
N ARG A 444 -3.68 20.73 22.75
CA ARG A 444 -4.76 19.76 22.50
C ARG A 444 -4.41 18.64 21.51
N THR A 445 -3.64 18.93 20.46
CA THR A 445 -3.27 17.93 19.43
C THR A 445 -2.09 17.04 19.83
N SER A 446 -1.45 17.31 20.98
CA SER A 446 -0.27 16.61 21.48
C SER A 446 -0.49 15.95 22.85
N LYS A 447 -1.74 15.94 23.34
CA LYS A 447 -2.15 15.24 24.56
C LYS A 447 -2.19 13.73 24.35
N VAL A 448 -2.24 12.97 25.46
CA VAL A 448 -2.38 11.50 25.46
C VAL A 448 -3.68 11.11 24.76
N TRP A 449 -4.77 11.79 25.12
CA TRP A 449 -6.06 11.66 24.47
C TRP A 449 -6.32 12.87 23.58
N ARG A 450 -6.85 12.62 22.38
CA ARG A 450 -7.36 13.65 21.48
C ARG A 450 -8.80 13.31 21.12
N ASP A 451 -9.66 14.32 21.11
CA ASP A 451 -11.02 14.20 20.58
C ASP A 451 -10.98 13.70 19.13
N TYR A 452 -11.82 12.70 18.85
CA TYR A 452 -12.08 12.16 17.53
C TYR A 452 -13.60 12.14 17.29
N HIS A 453 -14.14 13.27 16.84
CA HIS A 453 -15.56 13.44 16.56
C HIS A 453 -16.50 13.18 17.75
N GLY A 454 -16.17 13.67 18.94
CA GLY A 454 -17.08 13.69 20.08
C GLY A 454 -18.44 14.34 19.79
N ASP A 455 -18.51 15.21 18.78
CA ASP A 455 -19.75 15.83 18.31
C ASP A 455 -20.71 14.87 17.59
N PHE A 456 -20.23 13.68 17.23
CA PHE A 456 -21.08 12.60 16.74
C PHE A 456 -21.76 11.84 17.89
N TRP A 457 -21.23 11.94 19.10
CA TRP A 457 -21.67 11.20 20.29
C TRP A 457 -22.37 12.08 21.33
N TYR A 458 -22.28 13.41 21.20
CA TYR A 458 -22.94 14.38 22.07
C TYR A 458 -23.60 15.51 21.26
N ASP A 459 -24.82 15.87 21.63
CA ASP A 459 -25.57 17.00 21.07
C ASP A 459 -25.53 18.21 22.02
N GLU A 460 -24.64 19.14 21.72
CA GLU A 460 -24.45 20.41 22.44
C GLU A 460 -25.70 21.30 22.50
N ASN A 461 -26.69 21.12 21.61
CA ASN A 461 -27.89 21.95 21.65
C ASN A 461 -28.96 21.42 22.60
N ASN A 462 -28.96 20.11 22.82
CA ASN A 462 -29.99 19.40 23.58
C ASN A 462 -29.46 18.83 24.90
N ASP A 463 -28.16 18.91 25.14
CA ASP A 463 -27.46 18.30 26.27
C ASP A 463 -27.76 16.81 26.41
N LEU A 464 -27.65 16.09 25.29
CA LEU A 464 -27.92 14.66 25.21
C LEU A 464 -26.78 13.93 24.49
N LEU A 465 -26.39 12.79 25.05
CA LEU A 465 -25.65 11.77 24.34
C LEU A 465 -26.48 11.29 23.14
N LYS A 466 -25.81 10.88 22.07
CA LYS A 466 -26.40 10.30 20.87
C LYS A 466 -25.45 9.27 20.26
N GLU A 467 -25.94 8.53 19.29
CA GLU A 467 -25.13 7.61 18.49
C GLU A 467 -24.93 8.19 17.08
N PRO A 468 -23.76 7.99 16.45
CA PRO A 468 -23.53 8.39 15.08
C PRO A 468 -24.44 7.62 14.12
N GLY A 469 -24.97 8.29 13.10
CA GLY A 469 -25.67 7.63 12.00
C GLY A 469 -24.74 6.85 11.08
N ALA A 470 -25.32 5.98 10.24
CA ALA A 470 -24.60 5.15 9.28
C ALA A 470 -23.70 5.93 8.32
N ASN A 471 -24.01 7.20 8.03
CA ASN A 471 -23.17 8.05 7.18
C ASN A 471 -21.77 8.35 7.80
N ARG A 472 -21.58 8.05 9.09
CA ARG A 472 -20.32 8.17 9.82
C ARG A 472 -19.66 6.82 10.09
N SER A 473 -20.14 5.74 9.49
CA SER A 473 -19.62 4.40 9.72
C SER A 473 -18.22 4.23 9.13
N PHE A 474 -17.49 3.23 9.64
CA PHE A 474 -16.15 2.89 9.17
C PHE A 474 -16.18 2.32 7.74
N GLU A 475 -17.21 1.53 7.42
CA GLU A 475 -17.47 0.96 6.10
C GLU A 475 -17.46 2.06 5.04
N LYS A 476 -18.25 3.12 5.22
CA LYS A 476 -18.33 4.21 4.24
C LYS A 476 -17.02 4.98 4.10
N ASN A 477 -16.36 5.26 5.21
CA ASN A 477 -15.36 6.33 5.26
C ASN A 477 -13.91 5.83 5.26
N CYS A 478 -13.67 4.56 5.55
CA CYS A 478 -12.32 4.06 5.82
C CYS A 478 -12.01 2.71 5.14
N ILE A 479 -13.02 1.86 4.89
CA ILE A 479 -12.76 0.44 4.59
C ILE A 479 -11.99 0.19 3.30
N SER A 480 -12.11 1.03 2.27
CA SER A 480 -11.43 0.75 0.98
C SER A 480 -9.91 0.84 1.04
N CYS A 481 -9.38 1.59 2.01
CA CYS A 481 -7.95 1.60 2.31
C CYS A 481 -7.53 0.56 3.37
N HIS A 482 -8.51 -0.12 3.97
CA HIS A 482 -8.37 -0.89 5.21
C HIS A 482 -8.97 -2.29 5.15
N ALA A 483 -9.37 -2.77 3.98
CA ALA A 483 -9.74 -4.15 3.73
C ALA A 483 -9.55 -4.47 2.24
N VAL A 484 -8.86 -5.58 1.98
CA VAL A 484 -8.63 -6.09 0.63
C VAL A 484 -9.95 -6.42 -0.06
N GLY A 485 -10.02 -6.18 -1.37
CA GLY A 485 -11.16 -6.53 -2.20
C GLY A 485 -12.49 -5.92 -1.77
N SER A 486 -12.47 -4.83 -1.00
CA SER A 486 -13.70 -4.29 -0.42
C SER A 486 -14.59 -3.63 -1.47
N GLN A 487 -15.90 -3.89 -1.36
CA GLN A 487 -16.94 -3.19 -2.08
C GLN A 487 -17.91 -2.53 -1.10
N ILE A 488 -18.11 -1.22 -1.26
CA ILE A 488 -19.06 -0.46 -0.45
C ILE A 488 -20.40 -0.36 -1.19
N SER A 489 -21.50 -0.66 -0.49
CA SER A 489 -22.84 -0.49 -1.03
C SER A 489 -23.78 0.20 -0.03
N GLY A 490 -24.90 0.72 -0.53
CA GLY A 490 -25.95 1.31 0.31
C GLY A 490 -26.04 2.83 0.26
N SER A 491 -26.58 3.44 1.32
CA SER A 491 -26.85 4.88 1.36
C SER A 491 -27.06 5.40 2.79
N ASP A 492 -27.00 6.72 2.96
CA ASP A 492 -27.35 7.40 4.22
C ASP A 492 -28.81 7.15 4.66
N ALA A 493 -29.72 6.78 3.75
CA ALA A 493 -31.13 6.50 4.04
C ALA A 493 -31.39 5.05 4.48
N THR A 494 -30.49 4.14 4.13
CA THR A 494 -30.58 2.72 4.47
C THR A 494 -29.52 2.38 5.52
N LEU A 495 -28.35 2.01 5.04
CA LEU A 495 -27.13 1.65 5.76
C LEU A 495 -26.02 1.53 4.73
N TRP A 496 -24.79 1.87 5.10
CA TRP A 496 -23.60 1.53 4.32
C TRP A 496 -23.11 0.15 4.73
N LYS A 497 -22.80 -0.69 3.76
CA LYS A 497 -22.24 -2.02 3.96
C LYS A 497 -20.90 -2.12 3.26
N ALA A 498 -20.00 -2.92 3.81
CA ALA A 498 -18.78 -3.35 3.14
C ALA A 498 -18.88 -4.86 2.92
N GLU A 499 -18.76 -5.29 1.68
CA GLU A 499 -18.50 -6.70 1.35
C GLU A 499 -16.99 -6.87 1.37
N LEU A 500 -16.51 -7.79 2.22
CA LEU A 500 -15.09 -8.08 2.42
C LEU A 500 -14.78 -9.51 1.96
N VAL A 501 -13.49 -9.80 1.83
CA VAL A 501 -13.02 -11.13 1.42
C VAL A 501 -13.08 -12.07 2.62
N GLU A 502 -13.95 -13.06 2.57
CA GLU A 502 -14.00 -14.15 3.56
C GLU A 502 -12.78 -15.07 3.38
N ASP A 503 -11.76 -14.88 4.22
CA ASP A 503 -10.50 -15.63 4.11
C ASP A 503 -10.50 -16.87 5.03
N THR A 504 -11.09 -17.94 4.51
CA THR A 504 -11.30 -19.18 5.27
C THR A 504 -10.10 -20.14 5.24
N PHE A 505 -9.09 -19.87 4.41
CA PHE A 505 -7.93 -20.76 4.25
C PHE A 505 -7.04 -20.74 5.49
N PHE A 506 -6.86 -21.90 6.14
CA PHE A 506 -6.05 -22.01 7.38
C PHE A 506 -6.49 -21.08 8.53
N GLY A 507 -7.74 -20.60 8.53
CA GLY A 507 -8.22 -19.63 9.52
C GLY A 507 -7.42 -18.32 9.47
N SER A 508 -7.05 -17.85 8.28
CA SER A 508 -6.27 -16.63 8.09
C SER A 508 -7.10 -15.36 8.19
N GLY A 509 -8.41 -15.39 7.95
CA GLY A 509 -9.31 -14.26 8.19
C GLY A 509 -9.09 -13.66 9.57
N ASP A 510 -9.04 -12.33 9.64
CA ASP A 510 -8.54 -11.58 10.79
C ASP A 510 -9.53 -11.61 11.96
N PHE A 511 -10.80 -11.31 11.69
CA PHE A 511 -11.93 -11.42 12.61
C PHE A 511 -13.26 -11.33 11.84
N ASP A 512 -14.37 -11.73 12.46
CA ASP A 512 -15.71 -11.61 11.89
C ASP A 512 -16.17 -10.14 11.90
N TYR A 513 -15.95 -9.44 10.78
CA TYR A 513 -16.19 -8.00 10.68
C TYR A 513 -17.69 -7.72 10.62
N ASP A 514 -18.40 -8.42 9.74
CA ASP A 514 -19.82 -8.19 9.45
C ASP A 514 -20.79 -8.90 10.44
N GLY A 515 -20.28 -9.82 11.26
CA GLY A 515 -21.02 -10.57 12.27
C GLY A 515 -21.78 -11.78 11.71
N ASN A 516 -21.38 -12.31 10.55
CA ASN A 516 -22.04 -13.43 9.89
C ASN A 516 -21.54 -14.82 10.36
N GLY A 517 -20.51 -14.85 11.21
CA GLY A 517 -19.88 -16.05 11.75
C GLY A 517 -18.66 -16.55 10.95
N VAL A 518 -18.23 -15.84 9.91
CA VAL A 518 -17.05 -16.12 9.09
C VAL A 518 -16.06 -14.98 9.25
N ALA A 519 -14.77 -15.30 9.40
CA ALA A 519 -13.75 -14.28 9.55
C ALA A 519 -13.38 -13.65 8.19
N ASP A 520 -13.30 -12.33 8.15
CA ASP A 520 -12.95 -11.54 6.99
C ASP A 520 -11.47 -11.18 6.97
N GLU A 521 -10.89 -10.99 5.79
CA GLU A 521 -9.60 -10.32 5.65
C GLU A 521 -9.77 -8.80 5.76
N VAL A 522 -9.60 -8.33 6.99
CA VAL A 522 -9.53 -6.91 7.31
C VAL A 522 -8.07 -6.49 7.21
N ASN A 523 -7.80 -5.26 6.79
CA ASN A 523 -6.49 -4.73 6.43
C ASN A 523 -6.04 -5.02 4.98
N VAL A 524 -4.78 -4.67 4.69
CA VAL A 524 -4.19 -4.71 3.36
C VAL A 524 -3.55 -6.09 3.14
N GLY A 525 -4.12 -6.82 2.19
CA GLY A 525 -3.72 -8.18 1.81
C GLY A 525 -2.85 -8.24 0.55
N CYS A 526 -2.45 -9.44 0.16
CA CYS A 526 -1.69 -9.69 -1.07
C CYS A 526 -2.40 -9.07 -2.29
N GLU A 527 -3.70 -9.30 -2.40
CA GLU A 527 -4.50 -8.96 -3.57
C GLU A 527 -4.78 -7.45 -3.69
N THR A 528 -4.50 -6.65 -2.65
CA THR A 528 -4.55 -5.17 -2.76
C THR A 528 -3.48 -4.65 -3.72
N CYS A 529 -2.30 -5.29 -3.74
CA CYS A 529 -1.17 -4.88 -4.59
C CYS A 529 -1.00 -5.75 -5.83
N HIS A 530 -1.43 -7.02 -5.76
CA HIS A 530 -1.29 -8.00 -6.84
C HIS A 530 -2.57 -8.23 -7.66
N GLY A 531 -3.71 -7.70 -7.19
CA GLY A 531 -5.01 -7.89 -7.82
C GLY A 531 -5.67 -9.22 -7.42
N PRO A 532 -6.92 -9.47 -7.87
CA PRO A 532 -7.67 -10.67 -7.55
C PRO A 532 -6.99 -11.95 -8.04
N GLY A 533 -6.82 -12.94 -7.17
CA GLY A 533 -5.98 -14.11 -7.38
C GLY A 533 -6.67 -15.39 -7.84
N SER A 534 -8.00 -15.41 -7.98
CA SER A 534 -8.74 -16.64 -8.35
C SER A 534 -8.28 -17.31 -9.66
N ALA A 535 -8.06 -16.53 -10.71
CA ALA A 535 -7.56 -17.05 -11.99
C ALA A 535 -6.12 -17.55 -11.89
N HIS A 536 -5.26 -16.84 -11.14
CA HIS A 536 -3.89 -17.26 -10.85
C HIS A 536 -3.85 -18.58 -10.08
N TRP A 537 -4.69 -18.68 -9.04
CA TRP A 537 -4.87 -19.88 -8.24
C TRP A 537 -5.34 -21.07 -9.09
N ALA A 538 -6.33 -20.86 -9.96
CA ALA A 538 -6.83 -21.89 -10.88
C ALA A 538 -5.76 -22.40 -11.86
N SER A 539 -4.79 -21.56 -12.20
CA SER A 539 -3.60 -21.92 -13.00
C SER A 539 -2.46 -22.52 -12.16
N ALA A 540 -2.73 -22.96 -10.92
CA ALA A 540 -1.78 -23.59 -10.02
C ALA A 540 -0.48 -22.78 -9.80
N GLY A 541 -0.58 -21.44 -9.78
CA GLY A 541 0.56 -20.58 -9.46
C GLY A 541 1.64 -20.49 -10.54
N GLN A 542 1.36 -20.89 -11.78
CA GLN A 542 2.31 -20.87 -12.92
C GLN A 542 2.66 -19.46 -13.44
N GLY A 543 2.64 -18.44 -12.58
CA GLY A 543 3.02 -17.07 -12.93
C GLY A 543 2.03 -16.32 -13.85
N LYS A 544 0.82 -16.82 -14.08
CA LYS A 544 -0.21 -16.19 -14.95
C LYS A 544 -1.25 -15.42 -14.17
N HIS A 545 -1.95 -14.49 -14.82
CA HIS A 545 -3.18 -13.85 -14.32
C HIS A 545 -3.05 -13.07 -13.00
N ILE A 546 -1.86 -12.60 -12.66
CA ILE A 546 -1.60 -11.85 -11.44
C ILE A 546 -0.62 -10.72 -11.70
N VAL A 547 -0.84 -9.57 -11.06
CA VAL A 547 0.03 -8.41 -11.23
C VAL A 547 1.35 -8.63 -10.52
N SER A 548 2.45 -8.27 -11.17
CA SER A 548 3.79 -8.19 -10.61
C SER A 548 4.23 -6.72 -10.53
N PRO A 549 4.10 -6.06 -9.35
CA PRO A 549 4.32 -4.61 -9.20
C PRO A 549 5.66 -4.08 -9.75
N LYS A 550 6.75 -4.83 -9.58
CA LYS A 550 8.09 -4.46 -10.06
C LYS A 550 8.19 -4.40 -11.60
N LEU A 551 7.29 -5.10 -12.30
CA LEU A 551 7.24 -5.14 -13.76
C LEU A 551 6.24 -4.15 -14.37
N LEU A 552 5.48 -3.42 -13.55
CA LEU A 552 4.69 -2.29 -14.01
C LEU A 552 5.59 -1.10 -14.36
N THR A 553 5.07 -0.17 -15.15
CA THR A 553 5.63 1.19 -15.22
C THR A 553 5.74 1.77 -13.79
N PRO A 554 6.80 2.57 -13.50
CA PRO A 554 7.03 3.14 -12.18
C PRO A 554 5.82 3.91 -11.62
N GLU A 555 5.12 4.66 -12.47
CA GLU A 555 3.89 5.39 -12.15
C GLU A 555 2.74 4.48 -11.68
N ARG A 556 2.48 3.37 -12.38
CA ARG A 556 1.44 2.41 -11.99
C ARG A 556 1.79 1.70 -10.69
N GLU A 557 3.06 1.33 -10.49
CA GLU A 557 3.49 0.75 -9.22
C GLU A 557 3.33 1.76 -8.06
N ALA A 558 3.76 3.02 -8.26
CA ALA A 558 3.60 4.05 -7.25
C ALA A 558 2.12 4.27 -6.89
N MET A 559 1.21 4.14 -7.85
CA MET A 559 -0.24 4.23 -7.64
C MET A 559 -0.82 3.13 -6.75
N LEU A 560 -0.23 1.92 -6.74
CA LEU A 560 -0.63 0.87 -5.80
C LEU A 560 -0.56 1.35 -4.34
N CYS A 561 0.48 2.12 -4.00
CA CYS A 561 0.63 2.76 -2.71
C CYS A 561 -0.21 4.04 -2.62
N GLY A 562 -0.28 4.79 -3.73
CA GLY A 562 -0.99 6.06 -3.85
C GLY A 562 -2.46 5.98 -3.49
N GLN A 563 -3.15 4.87 -3.74
CA GLN A 563 -4.56 4.71 -3.38
C GLN A 563 -4.84 4.96 -1.88
N CYS A 564 -3.90 4.62 -0.99
CA CYS A 564 -4.06 4.80 0.46
C CYS A 564 -3.14 5.91 1.03
N HIS A 565 -1.92 6.03 0.49
CA HIS A 565 -0.91 6.98 0.98
C HIS A 565 -1.00 8.37 0.35
N SER A 566 -2.21 8.75 -0.06
CA SER A 566 -2.61 10.09 -0.46
C SER A 566 -3.96 10.44 0.21
N ARG A 567 -4.60 11.56 -0.13
CA ARG A 567 -5.87 11.96 0.49
C ARG A 567 -7.05 12.18 -0.49
N PRO A 568 -7.30 11.28 -1.45
CA PRO A 568 -8.40 11.38 -2.39
C PRO A 568 -9.73 11.10 -1.71
N LYS A 569 -10.82 11.45 -2.38
CA LYS A 569 -12.18 11.11 -1.97
C LYS A 569 -12.94 10.51 -3.14
N GLY A 570 -13.58 9.38 -2.88
CA GLY A 570 -14.23 8.58 -3.91
C GLY A 570 -15.62 9.03 -4.29
N ALA A 571 -16.26 8.16 -5.08
CA ALA A 571 -17.67 8.27 -5.39
C ALA A 571 -18.52 8.08 -4.12
N LEU A 572 -19.85 8.20 -4.24
CA LEU A 572 -20.79 7.98 -3.13
C LEU A 572 -20.61 8.93 -1.91
N GLY A 573 -19.76 9.95 -2.03
CA GLY A 573 -19.43 10.89 -0.96
C GLY A 573 -18.64 10.25 0.20
N THR A 574 -17.81 9.26 -0.11
CA THR A 574 -16.91 8.58 0.83
C THR A 574 -15.65 9.41 1.11
N ASP A 575 -15.06 9.22 2.29
CA ASP A 575 -13.74 9.76 2.61
C ASP A 575 -12.59 8.87 2.08
N SER A 576 -12.88 7.67 1.57
CA SER A 576 -11.91 6.77 0.91
C SER A 576 -12.15 6.68 -0.60
N PRO A 577 -11.13 6.41 -1.44
CA PRO A 577 -11.29 6.30 -2.88
C PRO A 577 -11.99 4.99 -3.26
N VAL A 578 -13.16 5.11 -3.87
CA VAL A 578 -13.93 4.01 -4.46
C VAL A 578 -14.57 4.51 -5.75
N ASN A 579 -14.80 3.60 -6.69
CA ASN A 579 -15.50 3.91 -7.92
C ASN A 579 -17.02 4.03 -7.72
N ALA A 580 -17.75 4.36 -8.80
CA ALA A 580 -19.19 4.53 -8.77
C ALA A 580 -19.97 3.28 -8.30
N ASP A 581 -19.39 2.10 -8.48
CA ASP A 581 -19.93 0.81 -8.05
C ASP A 581 -19.47 0.42 -6.63
N GLY A 582 -18.69 1.28 -5.97
CA GLY A 582 -18.23 1.12 -4.59
C GLY A 582 -16.96 0.29 -4.42
N TRP A 583 -16.31 -0.12 -5.51
CA TRP A 583 -15.08 -0.92 -5.46
C TRP A 583 -13.85 -0.08 -5.16
N MET A 584 -12.92 -0.65 -4.39
CA MET A 584 -11.54 -0.15 -4.30
C MET A 584 -10.79 -0.29 -5.64
N MET A 585 -9.66 0.40 -5.77
CA MET A 585 -8.81 0.34 -6.96
C MET A 585 -8.22 -1.07 -7.15
N ARG A 586 -8.23 -1.57 -8.39
CA ARG A 586 -7.53 -2.81 -8.76
C ARG A 586 -6.06 -2.55 -9.07
N ALA A 587 -5.21 -3.53 -8.79
CA ALA A 587 -3.79 -3.46 -9.12
C ALA A 587 -3.59 -3.28 -10.64
N GLY A 588 -2.57 -2.51 -11.02
CA GLY A 588 -2.30 -2.21 -12.43
C GLY A 588 -3.06 -1.01 -13.01
N THR A 589 -4.00 -0.42 -12.28
CA THR A 589 -4.73 0.80 -12.70
C THR A 589 -3.76 1.96 -12.95
N SER A 590 -3.94 2.72 -14.04
CA SER A 590 -3.17 3.93 -14.31
C SER A 590 -3.51 5.03 -13.31
N ARG A 591 -2.64 6.03 -13.18
CA ARG A 591 -2.95 7.19 -12.36
C ARG A 591 -4.13 7.96 -12.94
N ASN A 592 -4.21 8.11 -14.26
CA ASN A 592 -5.33 8.80 -14.90
C ASN A 592 -6.67 8.10 -14.63
N ASP A 593 -6.73 6.77 -14.75
CA ASP A 593 -7.93 5.98 -14.48
C ASP A 593 -8.29 6.06 -12.99
N PHE A 594 -7.30 6.02 -12.09
CA PHE A 594 -7.55 6.22 -10.66
C PHE A 594 -8.22 7.57 -10.38
N LEU A 595 -7.68 8.65 -10.96
CA LEU A 595 -8.23 9.98 -10.77
C LEU A 595 -9.63 10.15 -11.39
N THR A 596 -9.87 9.49 -12.51
CA THR A 596 -11.13 9.54 -13.24
C THR A 596 -12.23 8.78 -12.52
N ASP A 597 -11.93 7.55 -12.09
CA ASP A 597 -12.96 6.61 -11.65
C ASP A 597 -13.05 6.50 -10.12
N TYR A 598 -11.93 6.67 -9.40
CA TYR A 598 -11.86 6.37 -7.96
C TYR A 598 -11.66 7.60 -7.06
N ALA A 599 -11.09 8.69 -7.56
CA ALA A 599 -10.86 9.93 -6.81
C ALA A 599 -11.82 11.07 -7.20
N THR A 600 -13.10 10.74 -7.41
CA THR A 600 -14.05 11.59 -8.15
C THR A 600 -14.48 12.89 -7.44
N THR A 601 -14.38 12.97 -6.11
CA THR A 601 -14.81 14.16 -5.35
C THR A 601 -13.64 14.99 -4.81
N GLN A 602 -12.46 14.38 -4.70
CA GLN A 602 -11.21 15.04 -4.35
C GLN A 602 -10.04 14.22 -4.91
N LEU A 603 -9.20 14.82 -5.75
CA LEU A 603 -8.13 14.09 -6.45
C LEU A 603 -6.92 13.74 -5.56
N ASP A 604 -6.69 14.53 -4.51
CA ASP A 604 -5.64 14.35 -3.49
C ASP A 604 -6.02 15.20 -2.26
N GLY A 605 -5.10 15.59 -1.38
CA GLY A 605 -5.38 16.42 -0.21
C GLY A 605 -6.07 17.75 -0.52
N ALA A 606 -6.87 18.24 0.43
CA ALA A 606 -7.44 19.57 0.35
C ALA A 606 -6.33 20.63 0.52
N ALA A 607 -6.58 21.88 0.11
CA ALA A 607 -5.60 22.96 0.28
C ALA A 607 -5.13 23.14 1.74
N SER A 608 -5.98 22.84 2.72
CA SER A 608 -5.65 22.87 4.15
C SER A 608 -4.71 21.74 4.62
N ASP A 609 -4.56 20.69 3.81
CA ASP A 609 -3.66 19.56 4.06
C ASP A 609 -2.22 19.83 3.61
N TYR A 610 -1.95 21.01 3.04
CA TYR A 610 -0.60 21.44 2.67
C TYR A 610 -0.22 22.74 3.38
N TYR A 611 1.07 22.95 3.54
CA TYR A 611 1.62 24.25 3.90
C TYR A 611 1.53 25.23 2.71
N THR A 612 1.53 26.53 3.03
CA THR A 612 1.39 27.61 2.03
C THR A 612 2.72 28.00 1.38
N ASP A 613 3.77 27.21 1.58
CA ASP A 613 5.05 27.39 0.93
C ASP A 613 4.95 27.03 -0.57
N SER A 614 5.95 27.44 -1.36
CA SER A 614 5.93 27.22 -2.81
C SER A 614 5.90 25.74 -3.19
N ASP A 615 6.48 24.88 -2.37
CA ASP A 615 6.57 23.45 -2.64
C ASP A 615 5.36 22.67 -2.11
N LYS A 616 4.47 23.35 -1.37
CA LYS A 616 3.25 22.79 -0.78
C LYS A 616 3.54 21.51 -0.01
N HIS A 617 4.44 21.61 0.97
CA HIS A 617 4.78 20.48 1.83
C HIS A 617 3.53 19.92 2.52
N SER A 618 3.44 18.61 2.64
CA SER A 618 2.31 17.95 3.32
C SER A 618 2.26 18.28 4.80
N LYS A 619 1.04 18.46 5.32
CA LYS A 619 0.75 18.87 6.71
C LYS A 619 -0.07 17.82 7.46
N SER A 620 -0.88 17.05 6.75
CA SER A 620 -1.82 16.07 7.30
C SER A 620 -1.29 14.64 7.18
N HIS A 621 -2.00 13.68 7.80
CA HIS A 621 -1.60 12.27 7.76
C HIS A 621 -1.74 11.66 6.36
N HIS A 622 -0.92 10.63 6.08
CA HIS A 622 -0.90 9.80 4.85
C HIS A 622 -0.85 10.57 3.52
N GLN A 623 0.16 11.44 3.34
CA GLN A 623 0.40 12.18 2.08
C GLN A 623 1.78 11.85 1.47
N GLN A 624 2.34 10.69 1.79
CA GLN A 624 3.65 10.30 1.27
C GLN A 624 3.66 10.22 -0.26
N TYR A 625 2.61 9.66 -0.86
CA TYR A 625 2.46 9.62 -2.32
C TYR A 625 2.29 11.03 -2.91
N SER A 626 1.45 11.86 -2.28
CA SER A 626 1.22 13.26 -2.67
C SER A 626 2.52 14.06 -2.75
N ASP A 627 3.44 13.84 -1.81
CA ASP A 627 4.79 14.40 -1.82
C ASP A 627 5.69 13.72 -2.86
N PHE A 628 5.71 12.39 -2.88
CA PHE A 628 6.63 11.59 -3.70
C PHE A 628 6.53 11.91 -5.18
N ILE A 629 5.31 11.97 -5.74
CA ILE A 629 5.11 12.25 -7.16
C ILE A 629 5.53 13.65 -7.58
N ARG A 630 5.75 14.56 -6.62
CA ARG A 630 6.25 15.92 -6.84
C ARG A 630 7.76 16.03 -6.62
N SER A 631 8.43 14.92 -6.29
CA SER A 631 9.88 14.87 -6.08
C SER A 631 10.64 14.51 -7.36
N ALA A 632 11.96 14.80 -7.36
CA ALA A 632 12.85 14.37 -8.44
C ALA A 632 13.10 12.85 -8.46
N MET A 633 12.78 12.12 -7.38
CA MET A 633 12.91 10.66 -7.36
C MET A 633 11.87 9.99 -8.28
N TYR A 634 10.68 10.60 -8.40
CA TYR A 634 9.63 10.13 -9.28
C TYR A 634 9.92 10.41 -10.77
N LYS A 635 10.63 11.51 -11.07
CA LYS A 635 10.98 11.94 -12.44
C LYS A 635 12.42 12.43 -12.53
N ASN A 636 13.25 11.64 -13.20
CA ASN A 636 14.64 12.00 -13.53
C ASN A 636 15.11 11.20 -14.77
N ASP A 637 16.36 11.43 -15.20
CA ASP A 637 16.96 10.85 -16.40
C ASP A 637 17.74 9.54 -16.15
N SER A 638 17.71 9.01 -14.93
CA SER A 638 18.61 7.92 -14.52
C SER A 638 17.84 6.73 -13.95
N ASN A 639 17.13 6.91 -12.84
CA ASN A 639 16.38 5.87 -12.15
C ASN A 639 15.02 6.41 -11.69
N LEU A 640 13.94 5.89 -12.28
CA LEU A 640 12.58 6.20 -11.86
C LEU A 640 12.25 5.34 -10.64
N LEU A 641 12.36 5.95 -9.47
CA LEU A 641 12.13 5.27 -8.20
C LEU A 641 10.64 5.17 -7.90
N THR A 642 10.29 4.21 -7.05
CA THR A 642 8.95 4.00 -6.51
C THR A 642 9.03 3.76 -5.01
N CYS A 643 7.88 3.59 -4.34
CA CYS A 643 7.84 3.36 -2.90
C CYS A 643 8.63 2.10 -2.50
N SER A 644 8.52 1.03 -3.30
CA SER A 644 9.21 -0.25 -3.07
C SER A 644 10.72 -0.19 -3.31
N SER A 645 11.23 0.89 -3.94
CA SER A 645 12.67 1.13 -4.07
C SER A 645 13.33 1.38 -2.71
N CYS A 646 12.56 1.83 -1.71
CA CYS A 646 13.06 2.10 -0.36
C CYS A 646 12.33 1.29 0.73
N HIS A 647 11.09 0.87 0.49
CA HIS A 647 10.28 0.13 1.46
C HIS A 647 10.11 -1.34 1.06
N ASN A 648 10.15 -2.23 2.06
CA ASN A 648 9.79 -3.63 1.88
C ASN A 648 8.31 -3.82 2.26
N PRO A 649 7.40 -4.02 1.28
CA PRO A 649 5.98 -4.21 1.58
C PRO A 649 5.70 -5.60 2.17
N HIS A 650 6.63 -6.54 2.01
CA HIS A 650 6.39 -7.94 2.28
C HIS A 650 6.76 -8.38 3.67
N GLU A 651 7.57 -7.67 4.45
CA GLU A 651 7.95 -8.13 5.79
C GLU A 651 8.34 -6.98 6.72
N ARG A 652 8.37 -7.28 8.03
CA ARG A 652 8.92 -6.36 9.04
C ARG A 652 10.44 -6.34 8.89
N THR A 653 10.97 -5.19 8.48
CA THR A 653 12.42 -4.95 8.51
C THR A 653 12.87 -4.58 9.93
N ASP A 654 14.18 -4.68 10.19
CA ASP A 654 14.79 -4.16 11.42
C ASP A 654 14.69 -2.63 11.52
N ASN A 655 14.42 -1.97 10.39
CA ASN A 655 14.28 -0.53 10.34
C ASN A 655 12.80 -0.10 10.57
N PRO A 656 12.56 1.02 11.27
CA PRO A 656 11.22 1.54 11.43
C PRO A 656 10.52 1.78 10.08
N ARG A 657 9.20 1.58 10.05
CA ARG A 657 8.35 1.84 8.87
C ARG A 657 8.72 1.01 7.63
N GLN A 658 9.26 -0.20 7.84
CA GLN A 658 9.57 -1.16 6.77
C GLN A 658 10.52 -0.59 5.71
N VAL A 659 11.43 0.29 6.10
CA VAL A 659 12.48 0.78 5.19
C VAL A 659 13.52 -0.33 5.03
N ILE A 660 14.05 -0.52 3.83
CA ILE A 660 15.04 -1.57 3.52
C ILE A 660 16.40 -1.19 4.12
N ALA A 661 16.88 0.02 3.85
CA ALA A 661 18.18 0.50 4.32
C ALA A 661 18.09 1.15 5.72
N ASP A 662 19.20 1.10 6.47
CA ASP A 662 19.33 1.84 7.73
C ASP A 662 19.35 3.34 7.45
N VAL A 663 18.31 4.04 7.91
CA VAL A 663 18.15 5.49 7.75
C VAL A 663 19.13 6.30 8.61
N ASN A 664 19.83 5.67 9.54
CA ASN A 664 20.90 6.27 10.34
C ASN A 664 22.29 6.15 9.69
N ASP A 665 22.37 5.56 8.48
CA ASP A 665 23.57 5.52 7.67
C ASP A 665 23.32 6.20 6.31
N ASN A 666 23.99 7.34 6.10
CA ASN A 666 23.86 8.11 4.86
C ASN A 666 24.33 7.33 3.62
N VAL A 667 25.34 6.45 3.77
CA VAL A 667 25.84 5.64 2.66
C VAL A 667 24.81 4.58 2.30
N ALA A 668 24.24 3.90 3.30
CA ALA A 668 23.23 2.88 3.09
C ALA A 668 21.93 3.46 2.51
N ALA A 669 21.43 4.56 3.07
CA ALA A 669 20.14 5.13 2.69
C ALA A 669 20.18 5.93 1.37
N CYS A 670 21.27 6.65 1.09
CA CYS A 670 21.34 7.60 -0.03
C CYS A 670 22.57 7.40 -0.93
N GLY A 671 23.63 6.78 -0.43
CA GLY A 671 24.95 6.73 -1.06
C GLY A 671 25.02 5.90 -2.33
N SER A 672 24.09 4.96 -2.54
CA SER A 672 23.99 4.15 -3.77
C SER A 672 23.75 4.99 -5.01
N CYS A 673 23.03 6.11 -4.87
CA CYS A 673 22.74 7.05 -5.97
C CYS A 673 23.46 8.39 -5.80
N HIS A 674 23.68 8.86 -4.58
CA HIS A 674 24.31 10.15 -4.28
C HIS A 674 25.81 10.01 -3.95
N THR A 675 26.57 9.36 -4.82
CA THR A 675 28.01 9.07 -4.64
C THR A 675 28.90 10.33 -4.52
N GLN A 676 28.42 11.49 -4.99
CA GLN A 676 29.13 12.77 -4.84
C GLN A 676 28.80 13.50 -3.52
N ALA A 677 27.72 13.11 -2.85
CA ALA A 677 27.25 13.75 -1.61
C ALA A 677 27.72 13.05 -0.33
N VAL A 678 28.38 11.88 -0.43
CA VAL A 678 28.96 11.17 0.74
C VAL A 678 30.09 11.95 1.43
N GLY A 679 30.69 12.92 0.74
CA GLY A 679 31.50 13.97 1.40
C GLY A 679 30.61 15.00 2.11
N LEU A 680 29.95 14.62 3.21
CA LEU A 680 28.93 15.44 3.86
C LEU A 680 29.45 16.83 4.26
N GLU A 681 30.71 16.95 4.71
CA GLU A 681 31.31 18.26 5.01
C GLU A 681 31.36 19.18 3.79
N ALA A 682 31.80 18.66 2.64
CA ALA A 682 31.88 19.42 1.39
C ALA A 682 30.49 19.81 0.91
N HIS A 683 29.52 18.89 1.00
CA HIS A 683 28.12 19.16 0.68
C HIS A 683 27.54 20.28 1.57
N LEU A 684 27.65 20.16 2.89
CA LEU A 684 27.18 21.17 3.84
C LEU A 684 27.87 22.53 3.64
N THR A 685 29.16 22.53 3.30
CA THR A 685 29.92 23.75 2.98
C THR A 685 29.38 24.42 1.71
N ALA A 686 29.08 23.65 0.66
CA ALA A 686 28.50 24.16 -0.58
C ALA A 686 27.10 24.77 -0.34
N GLN A 687 26.33 24.22 0.59
CA GLN A 687 25.05 24.77 1.05
C GLN A 687 25.19 25.94 2.05
N SER A 688 26.41 26.46 2.26
CA SER A 688 26.71 27.55 3.19
C SER A 688 26.27 27.29 4.64
N ILE A 689 26.30 26.02 5.07
CA ILE A 689 25.93 25.65 6.44
C ILE A 689 27.14 25.93 7.38
N PRO A 690 26.97 26.77 8.43
CA PRO A 690 28.05 27.05 9.38
C PRO A 690 28.51 25.79 10.11
N SER A 691 29.80 25.71 10.46
CA SER A 691 30.38 24.56 11.18
C SER A 691 30.18 23.22 10.47
N ALA A 692 30.25 23.21 9.12
CA ALA A 692 30.05 22.04 8.29
C ALA A 692 30.87 20.82 8.74
N ALA A 693 32.15 21.00 9.06
CA ALA A 693 33.03 19.92 9.55
C ALA A 693 32.48 19.21 10.80
N THR A 694 32.04 19.97 11.80
CA THR A 694 31.46 19.41 13.04
C THR A 694 30.09 18.79 12.80
N LYS A 695 29.31 19.33 11.86
CA LYS A 695 27.96 18.84 11.56
C LYS A 695 27.98 17.58 10.71
N ALA A 696 28.99 17.45 9.85
CA ALA A 696 29.18 16.28 9.00
C ALA A 696 29.41 14.99 9.79
N SER A 697 29.82 15.06 11.06
CA SER A 697 29.98 13.87 11.90
C SER A 697 28.71 13.44 12.65
N ILE A 698 27.58 14.17 12.52
CA ILE A 698 26.33 13.87 13.24
C ILE A 698 25.06 13.97 12.40
N ALA A 699 25.08 14.68 11.27
CA ALA A 699 23.88 14.92 10.48
C ALA A 699 23.58 13.78 9.51
N LEU A 700 22.31 13.42 9.40
CA LEU A 700 21.81 12.50 8.39
C LEU A 700 21.17 13.26 7.23
N CYS A 701 21.20 12.69 6.03
CA CYS A 701 20.50 13.25 4.87
C CYS A 701 19.00 13.43 5.18
N VAL A 702 18.40 12.43 5.84
CA VAL A 702 16.98 12.41 6.21
C VAL A 702 16.59 13.51 7.20
N ASP A 703 17.52 13.99 8.03
CA ASP A 703 17.26 15.07 8.99
C ASP A 703 16.88 16.39 8.30
N CYS A 704 17.45 16.62 7.11
CA CYS A 704 17.25 17.84 6.32
C CYS A 704 16.25 17.64 5.18
N HIS A 705 16.41 16.56 4.41
CA HIS A 705 15.64 16.32 3.19
C HIS A 705 14.29 15.65 3.44
N MET A 706 14.11 14.99 4.59
CA MET A 706 12.88 14.28 4.96
C MET A 706 12.33 14.77 6.31
N THR A 707 12.36 16.10 6.54
CA THR A 707 11.91 16.68 7.81
C THR A 707 10.50 16.23 8.18
N LYS A 708 10.22 16.05 9.47
CA LYS A 708 8.90 15.67 9.97
C LYS A 708 7.93 16.85 9.93
N ALA A 709 7.41 17.15 8.73
CA ALA A 709 6.51 18.27 8.46
C ALA A 709 5.03 17.91 8.71
N ALA A 710 4.62 16.67 8.47
CA ALA A 710 3.23 16.25 8.57
C ALA A 710 2.90 15.63 9.94
N LYS A 711 1.67 15.83 10.43
CA LYS A 711 1.23 15.36 11.76
C LYS A 711 0.15 14.29 11.67
N SER A 712 0.37 13.16 12.34
CA SER A 712 -0.63 12.11 12.54
C SER A 712 -0.94 11.88 14.01
N GLY A 713 0.10 11.76 14.84
CA GLY A 713 0.02 11.55 16.28
C GLY A 713 0.23 12.86 17.06
N ALA A 714 0.92 12.75 18.19
CA ALA A 714 1.10 13.85 19.12
C ALA A 714 2.15 14.88 18.69
N GLY A 715 3.09 14.55 17.81
CA GLY A 715 4.32 15.36 17.68
C GLY A 715 5.16 15.32 18.95
N GLN A 716 6.29 16.00 18.91
CA GLN A 716 7.16 16.21 20.07
C GLN A 716 7.59 17.68 20.15
N PRO A 717 7.76 18.25 21.36
CA PRO A 717 8.34 19.57 21.52
C PRO A 717 9.81 19.49 21.05
N ALA A 718 10.17 20.33 20.10
CA ALA A 718 11.48 20.24 19.47
C ALA A 718 12.44 21.32 19.99
N LYS A 719 12.01 22.59 20.03
CA LYS A 719 12.84 23.69 20.52
C LYS A 719 12.01 24.85 21.07
N VAL A 720 12.52 25.51 22.12
CA VAL A 720 12.01 26.82 22.56
C VAL A 720 12.93 27.92 22.02
N LEU A 721 12.36 28.87 21.27
CA LEU A 721 13.08 30.02 20.70
C LEU A 721 12.31 31.30 21.03
N ASN A 722 12.97 32.27 21.68
CA ASN A 722 12.36 33.54 22.09
C ASN A 722 11.03 33.37 22.86
N GLY A 723 10.92 32.32 23.68
CA GLY A 723 9.70 31.99 24.43
C GLY A 723 8.61 31.27 23.64
N VAL A 724 8.82 30.97 22.36
CA VAL A 724 7.89 30.20 21.50
C VAL A 724 8.33 28.74 21.43
N GLN A 725 7.41 27.82 21.72
CA GLN A 725 7.61 26.38 21.57
C GLN A 725 7.37 25.95 20.11
N TYR A 726 8.41 25.41 19.47
CA TYR A 726 8.33 24.78 18.16
C TYR A 726 8.13 23.27 18.30
N TRP A 727 7.35 22.71 17.38
CA TRP A 727 6.98 21.30 17.35
C TRP A 727 7.69 20.59 16.21
N ALA A 728 8.22 19.41 16.47
CA ALA A 728 8.46 18.43 15.43
C ALA A 728 7.18 17.62 15.29
N ASN A 729 6.70 17.45 14.05
CA ASN A 729 5.60 16.53 13.81
C ASN A 729 6.15 15.09 13.69
N ASP A 730 5.35 14.16 13.17
CA ASP A 730 5.61 12.72 13.29
C ASP A 730 5.92 12.03 11.96
N ILE A 731 5.48 12.62 10.84
CA ILE A 731 5.60 12.05 9.51
C ILE A 731 6.61 12.86 8.70
N THR A 732 7.60 12.16 8.16
CA THR A 732 8.62 12.69 7.27
C THR A 732 8.03 13.11 5.93
N SER A 733 8.44 14.28 5.44
CA SER A 733 8.18 14.72 4.07
C SER A 733 8.81 13.75 3.08
N HIS A 734 8.10 13.44 1.99
CA HIS A 734 8.62 12.63 0.87
C HIS A 734 8.88 13.48 -0.38
N LEU A 735 9.02 14.80 -0.22
CA LEU A 735 9.46 15.69 -1.30
C LEU A 735 10.99 15.60 -1.52
N PHE A 736 11.74 15.07 -0.54
CA PHE A 736 13.20 15.01 -0.50
C PHE A 736 13.89 16.37 -0.68
N LYS A 737 13.13 17.45 -0.45
CA LYS A 737 13.56 18.83 -0.59
C LYS A 737 13.65 19.47 0.79
N VAL A 738 14.77 20.14 1.04
CA VAL A 738 14.93 20.93 2.26
C VAL A 738 13.97 22.12 2.16
N PRO A 739 13.04 22.32 3.12
CA PRO A 739 12.13 23.43 3.03
C PRO A 739 12.84 24.77 3.16
N ASP A 740 12.41 25.77 2.39
CA ASP A 740 12.92 27.13 2.52
C ASP A 740 12.65 27.67 3.94
N ARG A 741 13.71 28.19 4.58
CA ARG A 741 13.63 28.64 5.98
C ARG A 741 12.62 29.78 6.16
N GLY A 742 12.65 30.79 5.31
CA GLY A 742 11.84 31.99 5.46
C GLY A 742 10.35 31.68 5.28
N LEU A 743 10.03 30.94 4.22
CA LEU A 743 8.67 30.53 3.92
C LEU A 743 8.13 29.57 4.98
N ALA A 744 8.92 28.58 5.37
CA ALA A 744 8.48 27.58 6.34
C ALA A 744 8.21 28.18 7.73
N VAL A 745 9.05 29.11 8.18
CA VAL A 745 8.81 29.83 9.45
C VAL A 745 7.52 30.65 9.36
N SER A 746 7.30 31.36 8.24
CA SER A 746 6.06 32.13 8.04
C SER A 746 4.80 31.25 7.99
N ALA A 747 4.93 30.02 7.49
CA ALA A 747 3.86 29.03 7.37
C ALA A 747 3.65 28.19 8.65
N GLY A 748 4.49 28.36 9.69
CA GLY A 748 4.45 27.54 10.90
C GLY A 748 4.80 26.07 10.67
N MET A 749 5.59 25.78 9.63
CA MET A 749 6.03 24.43 9.28
C MET A 749 7.24 24.01 10.14
N PRO A 750 7.25 22.78 10.68
CA PRO A 750 8.45 22.21 11.27
C PRO A 750 9.57 22.07 10.22
N VAL A 751 10.70 22.70 10.47
CA VAL A 751 11.88 22.60 9.61
C VAL A 751 13.10 22.15 10.40
N PRO A 752 14.17 21.68 9.74
CA PRO A 752 15.43 21.36 10.40
C PRO A 752 15.95 22.48 11.30
N TYR A 753 15.63 23.75 11.00
CA TYR A 753 16.07 24.91 11.78
C TYR A 753 15.19 25.24 13.00
N THR A 754 13.97 24.70 13.05
CA THR A 754 13.01 24.93 14.14
C THR A 754 12.71 23.65 14.93
N ASN A 755 13.18 22.50 14.47
CA ASN A 755 13.12 21.22 15.17
C ASN A 755 14.32 21.03 16.13
N VAL A 756 14.60 19.78 16.53
CA VAL A 756 15.67 19.43 17.48
C VAL A 756 17.06 19.84 16.98
N CYS A 757 17.29 19.85 15.66
CA CYS A 757 18.54 20.29 15.04
C CYS A 757 18.70 21.82 15.16
N GLY A 758 17.58 22.56 15.25
CA GLY A 758 17.54 24.01 15.42
C GLY A 758 18.37 24.50 16.61
N ALA A 759 18.55 23.69 17.67
CA ALA A 759 19.35 24.02 18.86
C ALA A 759 20.81 24.36 18.52
N CYS A 760 21.39 23.63 17.55
CA CYS A 760 22.75 23.85 17.05
C CYS A 760 22.78 24.66 15.73
N HIS A 761 21.62 24.85 15.09
CA HIS A 761 21.46 25.53 13.80
C HIS A 761 20.90 26.95 13.90
N THR A 762 21.16 27.66 15.01
CA THR A 762 20.90 29.11 15.08
C THR A 762 21.90 29.84 14.19
N ALA A 763 21.55 30.10 12.93
CA ALA A 763 22.06 31.28 12.27
C ALA A 763 21.29 32.47 12.86
N ALA A 764 22.06 33.44 13.40
CA ALA A 764 21.61 34.76 13.82
C ALA A 764 20.55 35.33 12.84
N PRO A 765 19.63 36.18 13.34
CA PRO A 765 18.46 36.68 12.59
C PRO A 765 18.76 37.10 11.15
#